data_AF-A0AAD4PP52-F1
#
_entry.id   AF-A0AAD4PP52-F1
#
_cell.length_a   1.000
_cell.length_b   1.000
_cell.length_c   1.000
_cell.angle_alpha   90.00
_cell.angle_beta   90.00
_cell.angle_gamma   90.00
#
_symmetry.space_group_name_H-M   'P 1'
#
loop_
_entity.id
_entity.type
_entity.pdbx_description
1 polymer ?
#
loop_
_entity_poly.entity_id
_entity_poly.type
_entity_poly.pdbx_seq_one_letter_code
_entity_poly.pdbx_strand_id
1 'polypeptide(L)'
;MEKRQRELEALVTTQKEQLSRYEKRLKDVVTAYKGLLKEKEALETSLAAHAEATAGVIKDANNTSDDASAASSADATQVDAADSGDANDDKGQLQTQIITLMNSLATLSAEKSRMEASFQADKKQLRSQIAQKEQNIQELLVKAKEQSARAKSDVDEVKAKWIIERQEREKETNNQMIMLRELQKLYADERHLKENIEMQLNNFKTQFASNEAENSRLRELQLQLKEARAQLKQFQLKSEQSLAAATAADSSALLAQVRQEMQQLQEQHAVAIKQEQRRVLRAEEQSRRQAALHEDRVANLEARLAELSSSVGNYDRLRHQDQESIHTLKQQLHELQQTHCLAAPAAALPGDGDADIAGLVDEIVRLKQLLTKANARATQPLDLSHVLGSNAVVAAESHVHCEQQLLSLQQTLDATKQQRQQLEQKTQLQQTHIQTLQDKVQVLNRNIDEAEQELKQQGDKMRLALKNERAKWQETKAELENETRCKLNELEQLLQKQRQRSLQLLDEKEQEIKTLQTSFEVFHKPTATMPLEGSEQFNYSSDTDSIEVEGEPAKHKLKPKKMSLNENCHMLHYANELARKDIEISALRKSKYTAEATLRKAIQDKVTAQQEMHEKIECLEEQVDRLERCKTREGANLEYLKNVIISFIVTRDVDGKRHMLNAISAVLQFTNAEMITINAAFQKK
;
A
#
# COMPACT_ATOMS: atom_id res chain seq x y z
N MET A 1 -29.08 45.83 -5.99
CA MET A 1 -29.28 47.10 -5.25
C MET A 1 -28.40 47.16 -4.00
N GLU A 2 -28.40 46.11 -3.16
CA GLU A 2 -27.59 46.06 -1.91
C GLU A 2 -26.07 46.15 -2.11
N LYS A 3 -25.50 45.53 -3.15
CA LYS A 3 -24.05 45.64 -3.45
C LYS A 3 -23.63 47.08 -3.75
N ARG A 4 -24.46 47.80 -4.53
CA ARG A 4 -24.22 49.21 -4.88
C ARG A 4 -24.39 50.14 -3.68
N GLN A 5 -25.31 49.82 -2.76
CA GLN A 5 -25.44 50.53 -1.48
C GLN A 5 -24.21 50.33 -0.58
N ARG A 6 -23.71 49.09 -0.45
CA ARG A 6 -22.47 48.82 0.31
C ARG A 6 -21.24 49.50 -0.29
N GLU A 7 -21.11 49.55 -1.61
CA GLU A 7 -20.02 50.26 -2.29
C GLU A 7 -20.10 51.78 -2.08
N LEU A 8 -21.31 52.36 -2.10
CA LEU A 8 -21.52 53.77 -1.80
C LEU A 8 -21.27 54.09 -0.32
N GLU A 9 -21.69 53.22 0.60
CA GLU A 9 -21.37 53.35 2.02
C GLU A 9 -19.87 53.28 2.27
N ALA A 10 -19.15 52.36 1.62
CA ALA A 10 -17.69 52.28 1.67
C ALA A 10 -17.01 53.52 1.07
N LEU A 11 -17.56 54.11 0.01
CA LEU A 11 -17.07 55.38 -0.54
C LEU A 11 -17.32 56.54 0.43
N VAL A 12 -18.47 56.60 1.08
CA VAL A 12 -18.79 57.64 2.06
C VAL A 12 -17.90 57.51 3.31
N THR A 13 -17.62 56.30 3.78
CA THR A 13 -16.71 56.10 4.93
C THR A 13 -15.27 56.49 4.57
N THR A 14 -14.78 56.07 3.40
CA THR A 14 -13.43 56.47 2.94
C THR A 14 -13.31 57.98 2.72
N GLN A 15 -14.34 58.64 2.19
CA GLN A 15 -14.38 60.11 2.07
C GLN A 15 -14.40 60.80 3.44
N LYS A 16 -15.17 60.29 4.41
CA LYS A 16 -15.17 60.81 5.80
C LYS A 16 -13.81 60.67 6.46
N GLU A 17 -13.12 59.55 6.26
CA GLU A 17 -11.75 59.36 6.76
C GLU A 17 -10.76 60.35 6.11
N GLN A 18 -10.87 60.56 4.80
CA GLN A 18 -10.04 61.54 4.10
C GLN A 18 -10.29 62.97 4.61
N LEU A 19 -11.56 63.37 4.78
CA LEU A 19 -11.92 64.67 5.34
C LEU A 19 -11.37 64.85 6.76
N SER A 20 -11.48 63.82 7.62
CA SER A 20 -10.90 63.88 8.97
C SER A 20 -9.38 64.03 8.95
N ARG A 21 -8.68 63.37 8.01
CA ARG A 21 -7.22 63.55 7.83
C ARG A 21 -6.88 64.96 7.37
N TYR A 22 -7.63 65.52 6.42
CA TYR A 22 -7.42 66.90 5.97
C TYR A 22 -7.73 67.91 7.07
N GLU A 23 -8.77 67.71 7.85
CA GLU A 23 -9.13 68.56 8.98
C GLU A 23 -8.02 68.56 10.05
N LYS A 24 -7.45 67.39 10.38
CA LYS A 24 -6.30 67.29 11.30
C LYS A 24 -5.08 68.02 10.75
N ARG A 25 -4.70 67.76 9.49
CA ARG A 25 -3.57 68.47 8.85
C ARG A 25 -3.78 69.97 8.83
N LEU A 26 -5.00 70.44 8.56
CA LEU A 26 -5.31 71.87 8.57
C LEU A 26 -5.20 72.46 9.99
N LYS A 27 -5.68 71.76 11.01
CA LYS A 27 -5.51 72.16 12.43
C LYS A 27 -4.04 72.25 12.81
N ASP A 28 -3.23 71.29 12.37
CA ASP A 28 -1.78 71.29 12.63
C ASP A 28 -1.09 72.45 11.93
N VAL A 29 -1.42 72.71 10.66
CA VAL A 29 -0.90 73.86 9.89
C VAL A 29 -1.31 75.19 10.51
N VAL A 30 -2.57 75.34 10.94
CA VAL A 30 -3.04 76.55 11.63
C VAL A 30 -2.33 76.74 12.96
N THR A 31 -2.05 75.67 13.69
CA THR A 31 -1.32 75.74 14.98
C THR A 31 0.14 76.12 14.75
N ALA A 32 0.81 75.52 13.76
CA ALA A 32 2.16 75.89 13.36
C ALA A 32 2.24 77.35 12.88
N TYR A 33 1.26 77.80 12.08
CA TYR A 33 1.18 79.18 11.62
C TYR A 33 1.00 80.16 12.79
N LYS A 34 0.14 79.82 13.77
CA LYS A 34 -0.02 80.63 14.99
C LYS A 34 1.25 80.67 15.86
N GLY A 35 2.00 79.57 15.93
CA GLY A 35 3.31 79.54 16.62
C GLY A 35 4.32 80.44 15.92
N LEU A 36 4.48 80.29 14.60
CA LEU A 36 5.37 81.11 13.78
C LEU A 36 5.02 82.60 13.83
N LEU A 37 3.73 82.93 13.90
CA LEU A 37 3.26 84.31 13.99
C LEU A 37 3.65 84.92 15.34
N LYS A 38 3.57 84.16 16.45
CA LYS A 38 4.07 84.60 17.75
C LYS A 38 5.59 84.77 17.78
N GLU A 39 6.33 83.89 17.13
CA GLU A 39 7.79 84.03 16.98
C GLU A 39 8.13 85.29 16.17
N LYS A 40 7.39 85.55 15.09
CA LYS A 40 7.53 86.76 14.28
C LYS A 40 7.23 88.02 15.09
N GLU A 41 6.13 88.05 15.85
CA GLU A 41 5.78 89.19 16.72
C GLU A 41 6.83 89.41 17.83
N ALA A 42 7.34 88.33 18.43
CA ALA A 42 8.41 88.39 19.43
C ALA A 42 9.73 88.91 18.82
N LEU A 43 10.04 88.56 17.58
CA LEU A 43 11.20 89.05 16.86
C LEU A 43 11.02 90.52 16.43
N GLU A 44 9.87 90.90 15.90
CA GLU A 44 9.57 92.29 15.52
C GLU A 44 9.61 93.24 16.72
N THR A 45 9.08 92.82 17.87
CA THR A 45 9.19 93.58 19.13
C THR A 45 10.63 93.67 19.63
N SER A 46 11.43 92.61 19.49
CA SER A 46 12.87 92.66 19.80
C SER A 46 13.65 93.58 18.87
N LEU A 47 13.28 93.63 17.59
CA LEU A 47 13.94 94.40 16.55
C LEU A 47 13.57 95.89 16.66
N ALA A 48 12.33 96.20 17.03
CA ALA A 48 11.88 97.55 17.38
C ALA A 48 12.61 98.10 18.61
N ALA A 49 12.73 97.30 19.68
CA ALA A 49 13.50 97.68 20.87
C ALA A 49 15.00 97.91 20.55
N HIS A 50 15.57 97.14 19.63
CA HIS A 50 16.94 97.35 19.14
C HIS A 50 17.10 98.58 18.23
N ALA A 51 16.08 98.90 17.42
CA ALA A 51 16.08 100.07 16.53
C ALA A 51 15.94 101.39 17.31
N GLU A 52 15.19 101.41 18.42
CA GLU A 52 15.14 102.54 19.34
C GLU A 52 16.50 102.78 20.02
N ALA A 53 17.23 101.71 20.38
CA ALA A 53 18.57 101.83 20.96
C ALA A 53 19.61 102.41 19.99
N THR A 54 19.54 102.11 18.68
CA THR A 54 20.45 102.69 17.68
C THR A 54 20.07 104.12 17.27
N ALA A 55 18.81 104.54 17.43
CA ALA A 55 18.40 105.93 17.20
C ALA A 55 18.84 106.89 18.31
N GLY A 56 18.97 106.43 19.57
CA GLY A 56 19.46 107.22 20.70
C GLY A 56 20.97 107.50 20.68
N VAL A 57 21.77 106.57 20.14
CA VAL A 57 23.25 106.67 20.13
C VAL A 57 23.80 107.65 19.06
N ILE A 58 22.98 108.07 18.07
CA ILE A 58 23.44 108.93 16.96
C ILE A 58 23.59 110.42 17.39
N LYS A 59 23.11 110.83 18.58
CA LYS A 59 23.17 112.24 19.02
C LYS A 59 24.48 112.68 19.70
N ASP A 60 25.34 111.76 20.15
CA ASP A 60 26.57 112.10 20.90
C ASP A 60 27.89 111.83 20.14
N ALA A 61 27.84 111.51 18.85
CA ALA A 61 29.03 111.13 18.07
C ALA A 61 29.48 112.20 17.05
N ASN A 62 29.40 113.50 17.41
CA ASN A 62 29.92 114.58 16.56
C ASN A 62 31.07 115.35 17.25
N ASN A 63 32.14 114.65 17.59
CA ASN A 63 33.48 115.21 17.77
C ASN A 63 34.49 114.07 17.94
N THR A 64 35.18 113.70 16.85
CA THR A 64 36.64 113.51 16.72
C THR A 64 36.89 112.63 15.49
N SER A 65 37.63 113.20 14.54
CA SER A 65 38.14 112.57 13.34
C SER A 65 39.33 111.66 13.61
N ASP A 66 39.52 110.74 12.66
CA ASP A 66 40.76 110.10 12.22
C ASP A 66 41.42 108.98 13.05
N ASP A 67 41.65 107.91 12.29
CA ASP A 67 42.85 107.07 12.25
C ASP A 67 42.86 105.69 12.93
N ALA A 68 43.74 104.87 12.37
CA ALA A 68 43.63 103.45 12.13
C ALA A 68 43.99 102.50 13.29
N SER A 69 43.55 101.26 13.08
CA SER A 69 44.24 100.00 13.38
C SER A 69 44.53 99.57 14.82
N ALA A 70 44.18 98.29 15.06
CA ALA A 70 44.89 97.29 15.85
C ALA A 70 44.92 97.38 17.39
N ALA A 71 44.25 96.39 17.98
CA ALA A 71 44.72 95.46 19.01
C ALA A 71 45.04 95.93 20.45
N SER A 72 44.43 95.17 21.36
CA SER A 72 44.92 94.67 22.67
C SER A 72 44.72 95.48 23.96
N SER A 73 43.79 94.95 24.76
CA SER A 73 43.89 94.52 26.17
C SER A 73 44.15 95.49 27.34
N ALA A 74 43.23 95.36 28.30
CA ALA A 74 43.40 95.31 29.76
C ALA A 74 43.33 96.60 30.59
N ASP A 75 42.22 96.70 31.31
CA ASP A 75 42.09 96.80 32.78
C ASP A 75 42.85 97.92 33.55
N ALA A 76 42.11 98.87 34.11
CA ALA A 76 42.13 99.20 35.55
C ALA A 76 41.26 100.43 35.91
N THR A 77 40.65 100.32 37.08
CA THR A 77 39.81 101.23 37.88
C THR A 77 40.37 102.64 38.17
N GLN A 78 39.51 103.68 38.23
CA GLN A 78 39.11 104.38 39.47
C GLN A 78 38.16 105.59 39.24
N VAL A 79 37.16 105.63 40.14
CA VAL A 79 36.28 106.69 40.69
C VAL A 79 36.62 108.16 40.39
N ASP A 80 35.62 108.97 40.00
CA ASP A 80 35.13 110.08 40.85
C ASP A 80 33.77 110.63 40.40
N ALA A 81 33.09 111.29 41.35
CA ALA A 81 31.66 111.57 41.42
C ALA A 81 31.20 112.95 40.87
N ALA A 82 29.87 113.11 40.84
CA ALA A 82 29.04 114.29 40.53
C ALA A 82 28.80 114.51 39.01
N ASP A 83 27.61 114.85 38.49
CA ASP A 83 26.41 115.42 39.10
C ASP A 83 25.20 115.18 38.18
N SER A 84 24.03 115.09 38.81
CA SER A 84 22.71 115.54 38.35
C SER A 84 22.15 115.22 36.94
N GLY A 85 21.08 114.43 36.91
CA GLY A 85 19.83 114.89 36.27
C GLY A 85 19.20 114.00 35.20
N ASP A 86 19.98 113.43 34.29
CA ASP A 86 19.44 112.84 33.03
C ASP A 86 19.55 111.30 32.96
N ALA A 87 20.37 110.68 33.81
CA ALA A 87 20.66 109.24 33.76
C ALA A 87 19.49 108.32 34.23
N ASN A 88 18.42 108.88 34.79
CA ASN A 88 17.32 108.08 35.34
C ASN A 88 16.29 107.69 34.28
N ASP A 89 16.09 108.54 33.26
CA ASP A 89 15.20 108.24 32.13
C ASP A 89 15.87 107.26 31.16
N ASP A 90 17.17 107.40 30.89
CA ASP A 90 17.92 106.44 30.08
C ASP A 90 18.02 105.07 30.76
N LYS A 91 18.26 105.04 32.07
CA LYS A 91 18.27 103.79 32.85
C LYS A 91 16.89 103.13 32.89
N GLY A 92 15.83 103.92 32.96
CA GLY A 92 14.44 103.47 32.85
C GLY A 92 14.15 102.85 31.49
N GLN A 93 14.53 103.53 30.40
CA GLN A 93 14.37 103.08 29.02
C GLN A 93 15.17 101.79 28.72
N LEU A 94 16.43 101.72 29.19
CA LEU A 94 17.24 100.50 29.14
C LEU A 94 16.59 99.36 29.93
N GLN A 95 15.97 99.64 31.08
CA GLN A 95 15.22 98.64 31.84
C GLN A 95 14.01 98.11 31.07
N THR A 96 13.21 98.97 30.43
CA THR A 96 12.07 98.55 29.60
C THR A 96 12.50 97.74 28.39
N GLN A 97 13.63 98.09 27.77
CA GLN A 97 14.21 97.34 26.65
C GLN A 97 14.71 95.95 27.09
N ILE A 98 15.41 95.86 28.23
CA ILE A 98 15.86 94.59 28.81
C ILE A 98 14.66 93.69 29.13
N ILE A 99 13.60 94.26 29.72
CA ILE A 99 12.36 93.51 30.02
C ILE A 99 11.72 93.00 28.73
N THR A 100 11.69 93.81 27.66
CA THR A 100 11.11 93.44 26.36
C THR A 100 11.91 92.33 25.67
N LEU A 101 13.24 92.41 25.65
CA LEU A 101 14.12 91.36 25.13
C LEU A 101 14.08 90.07 25.97
N MET A 102 13.95 90.21 27.29
CA MET A 102 13.78 89.06 28.19
C MET A 102 12.45 88.34 27.92
N ASN A 103 11.38 89.09 27.67
CA ASN A 103 10.07 88.53 27.34
C ASN A 103 10.05 87.87 25.96
N SER A 104 10.72 88.45 24.95
CA SER A 104 10.83 87.84 23.62
C SER A 104 11.71 86.58 23.64
N LEU A 105 12.82 86.59 24.38
CA LEU A 105 13.68 85.42 24.60
C LEU A 105 12.96 84.32 25.38
N ALA A 106 12.17 84.68 26.40
CA ALA A 106 11.34 83.72 27.13
C ALA A 106 10.29 83.07 26.21
N THR A 107 9.68 83.84 25.31
CA THR A 107 8.71 83.34 24.33
C THR A 107 9.35 82.41 23.31
N LEU A 108 10.51 82.78 22.75
CA LEU A 108 11.29 81.93 21.85
C LEU A 108 11.82 80.66 22.56
N SER A 109 12.23 80.76 23.82
CA SER A 109 12.65 79.62 24.63
C SER A 109 11.50 78.66 24.91
N ALA A 110 10.31 79.19 25.25
CA ALA A 110 9.10 78.40 25.47
C ALA A 110 8.64 77.69 24.18
N GLU A 111 8.65 78.37 23.03
CA GLU A 111 8.25 77.77 21.76
C GLU A 111 9.31 76.77 21.25
N LYS A 112 10.60 77.04 21.42
CA LYS A 112 11.68 76.06 21.16
C LYS A 112 11.54 74.82 22.04
N SER A 113 11.29 74.99 23.33
CA SER A 113 11.06 73.87 24.26
C SER A 113 9.82 73.06 23.88
N ARG A 114 8.74 73.73 23.46
CA ARG A 114 7.53 73.07 22.96
C ARG A 114 7.81 72.26 21.70
N MET A 115 8.50 72.84 20.71
CA MET A 115 8.88 72.15 19.48
C MET A 115 9.80 70.96 19.75
N GLU A 116 10.79 71.12 20.62
CA GLU A 116 11.69 70.05 21.02
C GLU A 116 10.94 68.92 21.76
N ALA A 117 10.01 69.26 22.65
CA ALA A 117 9.16 68.28 23.32
C ALA A 117 8.26 67.51 22.33
N SER A 118 7.65 68.19 21.35
CA SER A 118 6.89 67.51 20.29
C SER A 118 7.77 66.60 19.43
N PHE A 119 8.99 67.03 19.09
CA PHE A 119 9.91 66.20 18.31
C PHE A 119 10.35 64.94 19.08
N GLN A 120 10.62 65.06 20.38
CA GLN A 120 10.96 63.90 21.22
C GLN A 120 9.77 62.94 21.37
N ALA A 121 8.54 63.47 21.48
CA ALA A 121 7.32 62.67 21.50
C ALA A 121 7.12 61.91 20.18
N ASP A 122 7.27 62.60 19.04
CA ASP A 122 7.16 62.00 17.71
C ASP A 122 8.24 60.94 17.47
N LYS A 123 9.49 61.21 17.86
CA LYS A 123 10.59 60.23 17.80
C LYS A 123 10.27 58.98 18.62
N LYS A 124 9.73 59.13 19.83
CA LYS A 124 9.31 58.00 20.68
C LYS A 124 8.13 57.25 20.05
N GLN A 125 7.15 57.96 19.50
CA GLN A 125 6.01 57.37 18.82
C GLN A 125 6.43 56.58 17.57
N LEU A 126 7.31 57.13 16.73
CA LEU A 126 7.85 56.45 15.55
C LEU A 126 8.63 55.20 15.94
N ARG A 127 9.47 55.25 16.98
CA ARG A 127 10.17 54.06 17.51
C ARG A 127 9.19 52.99 17.99
N SER A 128 8.13 53.38 18.70
CA SER A 128 7.09 52.46 19.13
C SER A 128 6.34 51.85 17.95
N GLN A 129 6.03 52.63 16.91
CA GLN A 129 5.38 52.13 15.69
C GLN A 129 6.28 51.15 14.93
N ILE A 130 7.58 51.45 14.80
CA ILE A 130 8.55 50.55 14.17
C ILE A 130 8.61 49.23 14.94
N ALA A 131 8.74 49.27 16.26
CA ALA A 131 8.76 48.06 17.10
C ALA A 131 7.47 47.23 16.96
N GLN A 132 6.30 47.88 16.94
CA GLN A 132 5.02 47.18 16.72
C GLN A 132 4.92 46.57 15.31
N LYS A 133 5.41 47.27 14.28
CA LYS A 133 5.42 46.75 12.91
C LYS A 133 6.41 45.58 12.77
N GLU A 134 7.58 45.66 13.39
CA GLU A 134 8.56 44.56 13.44
C GLU A 134 7.98 43.33 14.15
N GLN A 135 7.32 43.52 15.29
CA GLN A 135 6.61 42.43 15.99
C GLN A 135 5.53 41.79 15.10
N ASN A 136 4.69 42.61 14.45
CA ASN A 136 3.67 42.10 13.54
C ASN A 136 4.27 41.33 12.35
N ILE A 137 5.40 41.80 11.80
CA ILE A 137 6.12 41.10 10.74
C ILE A 137 6.63 39.75 11.25
N GLN A 138 7.22 39.70 12.44
CA GLN A 138 7.68 38.44 13.05
C GLN A 138 6.53 37.46 13.28
N GLU A 139 5.42 37.92 13.84
CA GLU A 139 4.22 37.09 14.04
C GLU A 139 3.64 36.56 12.72
N LEU A 140 3.59 37.39 11.68
CA LEU A 140 3.15 36.97 10.34
C LEU A 140 4.12 35.96 9.71
N LEU A 141 5.43 36.12 9.90
CA LEU A 141 6.43 35.14 9.43
C LEU A 141 6.31 33.81 10.15
N VAL A 142 6.08 33.80 11.47
CA VAL A 142 5.84 32.56 12.23
C VAL A 142 4.56 31.89 11.75
N LYS A 143 3.45 32.64 11.61
CA LYS A 143 2.18 32.11 11.08
C LYS A 143 2.33 31.56 9.66
N ALA A 144 3.08 32.23 8.78
CA ALA A 144 3.35 31.75 7.43
C ALA A 144 4.19 30.45 7.43
N LYS A 145 5.19 30.35 8.32
CA LYS A 145 5.98 29.13 8.50
C LYS A 145 5.13 27.97 9.03
N GLU A 146 4.28 28.20 10.02
CA GLU A 146 3.37 27.20 10.55
C GLU A 146 2.36 26.72 9.50
N GLN A 147 1.77 27.64 8.72
CA GLN A 147 0.89 27.28 7.61
C GLN A 147 1.62 26.47 6.54
N SER A 148 2.87 26.82 6.21
CA SER A 148 3.69 26.03 5.29
C SER A 148 3.99 24.63 5.85
N ALA A 149 4.28 24.50 7.15
CA ALA A 149 4.51 23.20 7.79
C ALA A 149 3.24 22.34 7.81
N ARG A 150 2.08 22.92 8.13
CA ARG A 150 0.78 22.23 8.07
C ARG A 150 0.47 21.74 6.65
N ALA A 151 0.60 22.62 5.65
CA ALA A 151 0.39 22.25 4.25
C ALA A 151 1.33 21.12 3.79
N LYS A 152 2.59 21.11 4.26
CA LYS A 152 3.53 20.00 3.99
C LYS A 152 3.07 18.69 4.65
N SER A 153 2.63 18.75 5.91
CA SER A 153 2.08 17.59 6.62
C SER A 153 0.86 17.01 5.89
N ASP A 154 -0.09 17.86 5.50
CA ASP A 154 -1.29 17.45 4.77
C ASP A 154 -0.94 16.79 3.42
N VAL A 155 0.04 17.35 2.70
CA VAL A 155 0.56 16.77 1.45
C VAL A 155 1.19 15.40 1.69
N ASP A 156 1.97 15.24 2.76
CA ASP A 156 2.62 13.97 3.06
C ASP A 156 1.61 12.91 3.55
N GLU A 157 0.58 13.30 4.29
CA GLU A 157 -0.56 12.43 4.64
C GLU A 157 -1.33 11.98 3.40
N VAL A 158 -1.61 12.88 2.46
CA VAL A 158 -2.28 12.52 1.19
C VAL A 158 -1.41 11.58 0.37
N LYS A 159 -0.09 11.81 0.28
CA LYS A 159 0.84 10.88 -0.37
C LYS A 159 0.81 9.50 0.28
N ALA A 160 0.83 9.43 1.62
CA ALA A 160 0.77 8.16 2.33
C ALA A 160 -0.55 7.41 2.04
N LYS A 161 -1.69 8.10 2.05
CA LYS A 161 -2.99 7.54 1.66
C LYS A 161 -2.98 7.01 0.22
N TRP A 162 -2.41 7.76 -0.71
CA TRP A 162 -2.26 7.33 -2.11
C TRP A 162 -1.37 6.09 -2.27
N ILE A 163 -0.29 5.97 -1.50
CA ILE A 163 0.57 4.77 -1.52
C ILE A 163 -0.21 3.55 -1.02
N ILE A 164 -0.97 3.69 0.05
CA ILE A 164 -1.81 2.61 0.59
C ILE A 164 -2.87 2.19 -0.43
N GLU A 165 -3.61 3.15 -0.99
CA GLU A 165 -4.66 2.87 -1.97
C GLU A 165 -4.08 2.20 -3.24
N ARG A 166 -2.88 2.60 -3.66
CA ARG A 166 -2.16 1.93 -4.76
C ARG A 166 -1.83 0.48 -4.43
N GLN A 167 -1.31 0.20 -3.24
CA GLN A 167 -1.00 -1.16 -2.81
C GLN A 167 -2.26 -2.02 -2.64
N GLU A 168 -3.36 -1.44 -2.16
CA GLU A 168 -4.65 -2.12 -2.07
C GLU A 168 -5.18 -2.48 -3.46
N ARG A 169 -5.15 -1.55 -4.42
CA ARG A 169 -5.52 -1.87 -5.81
C ARG A 169 -4.63 -2.93 -6.44
N GLU A 170 -3.33 -2.94 -6.15
CA GLU A 170 -2.41 -3.97 -6.63
C GLU A 170 -2.71 -5.35 -5.99
N LYS A 171 -3.05 -5.38 -4.70
CA LYS A 171 -3.52 -6.61 -4.04
C LYS A 171 -4.84 -7.10 -4.62
N GLU A 172 -5.79 -6.20 -4.88
CA GLU A 172 -7.07 -6.54 -5.49
C GLU A 172 -6.90 -7.09 -6.90
N THR A 173 -6.07 -6.48 -7.75
CA THR A 173 -5.79 -6.99 -9.10
C THR A 173 -5.07 -8.32 -9.06
N ASN A 174 -4.15 -8.53 -8.11
CA ASN A 174 -3.51 -9.83 -7.91
C ASN A 174 -4.52 -10.90 -7.45
N ASN A 175 -5.41 -10.58 -6.52
CA ASN A 175 -6.46 -11.49 -6.07
C ASN A 175 -7.45 -11.83 -7.20
N GLN A 176 -7.84 -10.84 -8.01
CA GLN A 176 -8.65 -11.05 -9.22
C GLN A 176 -7.93 -11.98 -10.20
N MET A 177 -6.62 -11.82 -10.37
CA MET A 177 -5.82 -12.69 -11.22
C MET A 177 -5.73 -14.13 -10.68
N ILE A 178 -5.59 -14.32 -9.36
CA ILE A 178 -5.63 -15.64 -8.73
C ILE A 178 -7.00 -16.30 -8.92
N MET A 179 -8.08 -15.57 -8.63
CA MET A 179 -9.45 -16.04 -8.84
C MET A 179 -9.70 -16.43 -10.31
N LEU A 180 -9.19 -15.65 -11.26
CA LEU A 180 -9.30 -15.97 -12.68
C LEU A 180 -8.55 -17.26 -13.04
N ARG A 181 -7.34 -17.48 -12.49
CA ARG A 181 -6.59 -18.74 -12.69
C ARG A 181 -7.32 -19.93 -12.07
N GLU A 182 -7.91 -19.77 -10.90
CA GLU A 182 -8.71 -20.82 -10.24
C GLU A 182 -9.97 -21.15 -11.04
N LEU A 183 -10.69 -20.14 -11.54
CA LEU A 183 -11.85 -20.34 -12.42
C LEU A 183 -11.46 -21.01 -13.74
N GLN A 184 -10.32 -20.62 -14.34
CA GLN A 184 -9.80 -21.27 -15.54
C GLN A 184 -9.44 -22.74 -15.28
N LYS A 185 -8.86 -23.04 -14.11
CA LYS A 185 -8.56 -24.41 -13.70
C LYS A 185 -9.84 -25.23 -13.52
N LEU A 186 -10.83 -24.71 -12.79
CA LEU A 186 -12.12 -25.38 -12.62
C LEU A 186 -12.81 -25.62 -13.97
N TYR A 187 -12.78 -24.65 -14.88
CA TYR A 187 -13.32 -24.80 -16.22
C TYR A 187 -12.59 -25.89 -17.02
N ALA A 188 -11.26 -25.98 -16.92
CA ALA A 188 -10.49 -27.04 -17.56
C ALA A 188 -10.81 -28.42 -16.94
N ASP A 189 -10.92 -28.51 -15.62
CA ASP A 189 -11.27 -29.74 -14.90
C ASP A 189 -12.69 -30.22 -15.28
N GLU A 190 -13.67 -29.30 -15.36
CA GLU A 190 -15.03 -29.61 -15.84
C GLU A 190 -15.04 -30.07 -17.29
N ARG A 191 -14.22 -29.45 -18.15
CA ARG A 191 -14.09 -29.85 -19.55
C ARG A 191 -13.49 -31.25 -19.68
N HIS A 192 -12.41 -31.54 -18.95
CA HIS A 192 -11.82 -32.87 -18.91
C HIS A 192 -12.77 -33.92 -18.36
N LEU A 193 -13.54 -33.58 -17.31
CA LEU A 193 -14.56 -34.48 -16.77
C LEU A 193 -15.65 -34.77 -17.80
N LYS A 194 -16.13 -33.74 -18.52
CA LYS A 194 -17.09 -33.89 -19.60
C LYS A 194 -16.55 -34.78 -20.72
N GLU A 195 -15.33 -34.53 -21.19
CA GLU A 195 -14.67 -35.34 -22.22
C GLU A 195 -14.51 -36.81 -21.77
N ASN A 196 -14.17 -37.05 -20.50
CA ASN A 196 -14.08 -38.39 -19.95
C ASN A 196 -15.44 -39.10 -19.90
N ILE A 197 -16.50 -38.41 -19.47
CA ILE A 197 -17.87 -38.95 -19.47
C ILE A 197 -18.34 -39.22 -20.91
N GLU A 198 -18.05 -38.33 -21.85
CA GLU A 198 -18.38 -38.52 -23.27
C GLU A 198 -17.63 -39.72 -23.87
N MET A 199 -16.36 -39.91 -23.51
CA MET A 199 -15.59 -41.08 -23.89
C MET A 199 -16.18 -42.37 -23.29
N GLN A 200 -16.55 -42.36 -22.01
CA GLN A 200 -17.23 -43.50 -21.38
C GLN A 200 -18.57 -43.80 -22.07
N LEU A 201 -19.37 -42.78 -22.38
CA LEU A 201 -20.63 -42.93 -23.10
C LEU A 201 -20.40 -43.54 -24.50
N ASN A 202 -19.36 -43.09 -25.20
CA ASN A 202 -19.01 -43.62 -26.52
C ASN A 202 -18.50 -45.07 -26.44
N ASN A 203 -17.74 -45.41 -25.39
CA ASN A 203 -17.33 -46.79 -25.10
C ASN A 203 -18.54 -47.68 -24.80
N PHE A 204 -19.49 -47.23 -23.98
CA PHE A 204 -20.72 -47.97 -23.76
C PHE A 204 -21.52 -48.11 -25.05
N LYS A 205 -21.65 -47.04 -25.85
CA LYS A 205 -22.36 -47.08 -27.14
C LYS A 205 -21.73 -48.07 -28.11
N THR A 206 -20.40 -48.11 -28.21
CA THR A 206 -19.68 -49.10 -29.05
C THR A 206 -19.82 -50.52 -28.51
N GLN A 207 -19.77 -50.72 -27.19
CA GLN A 207 -20.05 -52.02 -26.56
C GLN A 207 -21.50 -52.48 -26.80
N PHE A 208 -22.47 -51.57 -26.76
CA PHE A 208 -23.86 -51.90 -27.08
C PHE A 208 -24.01 -52.28 -28.56
N ALA A 209 -23.40 -51.53 -29.47
CA ALA A 209 -23.43 -51.85 -30.90
C ALA A 209 -22.73 -53.19 -31.20
N SER A 210 -21.60 -53.49 -30.54
CA SER A 210 -20.92 -54.77 -30.70
C SER A 210 -21.74 -55.93 -30.14
N ASN A 211 -22.37 -55.75 -28.97
CA ASN A 211 -23.23 -56.76 -28.36
C ASN A 211 -24.52 -56.97 -29.17
N GLU A 212 -25.08 -55.93 -29.79
CA GLU A 212 -26.21 -56.05 -30.71
C GLU A 212 -25.81 -56.78 -32.01
N ALA A 213 -24.62 -56.51 -32.55
CA ALA A 213 -24.07 -57.23 -33.70
C ALA A 213 -23.77 -58.69 -33.36
N GLU A 214 -23.22 -58.98 -32.17
CA GLU A 214 -23.01 -60.34 -31.67
C GLU A 214 -24.34 -61.07 -31.46
N ASN A 215 -25.35 -60.42 -30.88
CA ASN A 215 -26.69 -61.00 -30.74
C ASN A 215 -27.34 -61.28 -32.10
N SER A 216 -27.18 -60.39 -33.07
CA SER A 216 -27.69 -60.58 -34.43
C SER A 216 -26.96 -61.74 -35.12
N ARG A 217 -25.63 -61.79 -35.00
CA ARG A 217 -24.81 -62.92 -35.49
C ARG A 217 -25.18 -64.22 -34.79
N LEU A 218 -25.49 -64.20 -33.50
CA LEU A 218 -25.88 -65.39 -32.74
C LEU A 218 -27.27 -65.88 -33.18
N ARG A 219 -28.21 -64.97 -33.48
CA ARG A 219 -29.50 -65.31 -34.10
C ARG A 219 -29.32 -65.85 -35.51
N GLU A 220 -28.47 -65.24 -36.33
CA GLU A 220 -28.15 -65.72 -37.68
C GLU A 220 -27.49 -67.09 -37.62
N LEU A 221 -26.51 -67.31 -36.74
CA LEU A 221 -25.88 -68.62 -36.53
C LEU A 221 -26.91 -69.65 -36.04
N GLN A 222 -27.85 -69.29 -35.17
CA GLN A 222 -28.94 -70.18 -34.78
C GLN A 222 -29.85 -70.53 -35.97
N LEU A 223 -30.12 -69.56 -36.84
CA LEU A 223 -30.95 -69.73 -38.03
C LEU A 223 -30.22 -70.58 -39.09
N GLN A 224 -28.95 -70.29 -39.35
CA GLN A 224 -28.05 -71.08 -40.19
C GLN A 224 -27.86 -72.50 -39.64
N LEU A 225 -27.83 -72.71 -38.33
CA LEU A 225 -27.73 -74.05 -37.75
C LEU A 225 -29.06 -74.82 -37.94
N LYS A 226 -30.21 -74.14 -37.82
CA LYS A 226 -31.52 -74.72 -38.16
C LYS A 226 -31.62 -75.04 -39.66
N GLU A 227 -31.18 -74.13 -40.52
CA GLU A 227 -31.14 -74.30 -41.97
C GLU A 227 -30.15 -75.38 -42.38
N ALA A 228 -28.93 -75.42 -41.85
CA ALA A 228 -27.96 -76.48 -42.10
C ALA A 228 -28.44 -77.84 -41.58
N ARG A 229 -29.22 -77.88 -40.48
CA ARG A 229 -29.93 -79.11 -40.07
C ARG A 229 -31.04 -79.48 -41.06
N ALA A 230 -31.79 -78.51 -41.58
CA ALA A 230 -32.82 -78.74 -42.59
C ALA A 230 -32.23 -79.09 -43.96
N GLN A 231 -31.07 -78.52 -44.30
CA GLN A 231 -30.30 -78.76 -45.51
C GLN A 231 -29.53 -80.06 -45.38
N LEU A 232 -29.00 -80.47 -44.23
CA LEU A 232 -28.50 -81.84 -44.03
C LEU A 232 -29.64 -82.84 -44.22
N LYS A 233 -30.85 -82.53 -43.75
CA LYS A 233 -32.04 -83.33 -44.10
C LYS A 233 -32.36 -83.27 -45.60
N GLN A 234 -32.28 -82.11 -46.25
CA GLN A 234 -32.56 -81.98 -47.68
C GLN A 234 -31.45 -82.49 -48.59
N PHE A 235 -30.18 -82.48 -48.18
CA PHE A 235 -29.02 -83.02 -48.89
C PHE A 235 -28.84 -84.49 -48.56
N GLN A 236 -29.32 -84.99 -47.43
CA GLN A 236 -29.66 -86.41 -47.33
C GLN A 236 -30.69 -86.76 -48.43
N LEU A 237 -31.73 -85.93 -48.62
CA LEU A 237 -32.74 -86.11 -49.68
C LEU A 237 -32.31 -85.71 -51.11
N LYS A 238 -31.24 -84.93 -51.30
CA LYS A 238 -30.77 -84.37 -52.59
C LYS A 238 -29.39 -84.86 -53.01
N SER A 239 -28.56 -85.35 -52.08
CA SER A 239 -27.47 -86.29 -52.43
C SER A 239 -28.06 -87.59 -52.98
N GLU A 240 -29.31 -87.91 -52.64
CA GLU A 240 -30.13 -88.88 -53.37
C GLU A 240 -30.54 -88.41 -54.78
N GLN A 241 -30.45 -87.12 -55.11
CA GLN A 241 -31.03 -86.53 -56.32
C GLN A 241 -30.09 -85.58 -57.08
N SER A 242 -28.86 -86.00 -57.39
CA SER A 242 -28.03 -85.39 -58.46
C SER A 242 -27.21 -84.16 -57.99
N LEU A 243 -25.88 -84.07 -58.08
CA LEU A 243 -24.97 -84.13 -59.25
C LEU A 243 -25.39 -83.22 -60.42
N ALA A 244 -24.44 -82.38 -60.88
CA ALA A 244 -24.46 -81.50 -62.06
C ALA A 244 -25.04 -80.08 -61.83
N ALA A 245 -24.19 -79.03 -61.70
CA ALA A 245 -23.45 -78.27 -62.76
C ALA A 245 -24.33 -77.16 -63.38
N ALA A 246 -23.89 -76.01 -63.91
CA ALA A 246 -22.68 -75.17 -63.98
C ALA A 246 -23.16 -73.83 -64.61
N THR A 247 -22.46 -72.69 -64.60
CA THR A 247 -21.57 -72.23 -65.70
C THR A 247 -21.14 -70.77 -65.44
N ALA A 248 -19.89 -70.43 -65.79
CA ALA A 248 -19.25 -69.12 -65.58
C ALA A 248 -18.28 -68.83 -66.74
N ALA A 249 -18.50 -67.78 -67.53
CA ALA A 249 -17.55 -67.39 -68.59
C ALA A 249 -17.44 -65.87 -68.80
N ASP A 250 -18.53 -65.09 -68.71
CA ASP A 250 -18.50 -63.62 -68.92
C ASP A 250 -17.87 -62.83 -67.76
N SER A 251 -17.56 -63.51 -66.65
CA SER A 251 -16.97 -62.92 -65.45
C SER A 251 -15.49 -62.53 -65.62
N SER A 252 -14.75 -63.17 -66.53
CA SER A 252 -13.28 -63.14 -66.51
C SER A 252 -12.65 -61.77 -66.83
N ALA A 253 -13.20 -61.01 -67.78
CA ALA A 253 -12.59 -59.76 -68.24
C ALA A 253 -12.87 -58.58 -67.29
N LEU A 254 -14.11 -58.45 -66.79
CA LEU A 254 -14.47 -57.47 -65.76
C LEU A 254 -13.70 -57.74 -64.45
N LEU A 255 -13.50 -59.02 -64.10
CA LEU A 255 -12.66 -59.40 -62.97
C LEU A 255 -11.22 -58.91 -63.13
N ALA A 256 -10.67 -58.83 -64.34
CA ALA A 256 -9.29 -58.39 -64.55
C ALA A 256 -9.08 -56.89 -64.28
N GLN A 257 -9.98 -56.02 -64.76
CA GLN A 257 -9.87 -54.58 -64.51
C GLN A 257 -10.12 -54.24 -63.03
N VAL A 258 -11.13 -54.86 -62.42
CA VAL A 258 -11.40 -54.71 -60.98
C VAL A 258 -10.21 -55.18 -60.15
N ARG A 259 -9.51 -56.25 -60.56
CA ARG A 259 -8.27 -56.70 -59.89
C ARG A 259 -7.16 -55.65 -59.94
N GLN A 260 -7.01 -54.92 -61.03
CA GLN A 260 -5.98 -53.89 -61.17
C GLN A 260 -6.26 -52.65 -60.31
N GLU A 261 -7.51 -52.16 -60.32
CA GLU A 261 -7.91 -51.05 -59.45
C GLU A 261 -7.83 -51.44 -57.96
N MET A 262 -8.20 -52.67 -57.62
CA MET A 262 -8.01 -53.23 -56.28
C MET A 262 -6.54 -53.27 -55.85
N GLN A 263 -5.61 -53.60 -56.76
CA GLN A 263 -4.17 -53.60 -56.45
C GLN A 263 -3.65 -52.19 -56.18
N GLN A 264 -4.02 -51.19 -57.01
CA GLN A 264 -3.61 -49.81 -56.80
C GLN A 264 -4.17 -49.23 -55.49
N LEU A 265 -5.44 -49.53 -55.20
CA LEU A 265 -6.06 -49.13 -53.94
C LEU A 265 -5.38 -49.79 -52.74
N GLN A 266 -5.02 -51.08 -52.85
CA GLN A 266 -4.27 -51.81 -51.83
C GLN A 266 -2.89 -51.20 -51.56
N GLU A 267 -2.15 -50.79 -52.59
CA GLU A 267 -0.85 -50.14 -52.44
C GLU A 267 -0.98 -48.77 -51.75
N GLN A 268 -1.96 -47.96 -52.17
CA GLN A 268 -2.24 -46.66 -51.55
C GLN A 268 -2.65 -46.80 -50.08
N HIS A 269 -3.54 -47.76 -49.77
CA HIS A 269 -3.91 -48.07 -48.39
C HIS A 269 -2.73 -48.60 -47.58
N ALA A 270 -1.87 -49.44 -48.16
CA ALA A 270 -0.67 -49.93 -47.47
C ALA A 270 0.30 -48.80 -47.10
N VAL A 271 0.47 -47.80 -47.97
CA VAL A 271 1.29 -46.61 -47.66
C VAL A 271 0.64 -45.73 -46.60
N ALA A 272 -0.67 -45.47 -46.70
CA ALA A 272 -1.41 -44.70 -45.71
C ALA A 272 -1.36 -45.36 -44.32
N ILE A 273 -1.54 -46.69 -44.24
CA ILE A 273 -1.42 -47.46 -43.00
C ILE A 273 -0.02 -47.33 -42.41
N LYS A 274 1.04 -47.42 -43.23
CA LYS A 274 2.42 -47.26 -42.74
C LYS A 274 2.69 -45.85 -42.23
N GLN A 275 2.13 -44.81 -42.85
CA GLN A 275 2.26 -43.43 -42.38
C GLN A 275 1.50 -43.20 -41.08
N GLU A 276 0.28 -43.73 -40.96
CA GLU A 276 -0.51 -43.63 -39.73
C GLU A 276 0.14 -44.42 -38.59
N GLN A 277 0.67 -45.63 -38.85
CA GLN A 277 1.45 -46.40 -37.88
C GLN A 277 2.66 -45.61 -37.35
N ARG A 278 3.40 -44.91 -38.22
CA ARG A 278 4.52 -44.05 -37.78
C ARG A 278 4.04 -42.85 -36.95
N ARG A 279 2.89 -42.28 -37.29
CA ARG A 279 2.30 -41.17 -36.52
C ARG A 279 1.85 -41.64 -35.14
N VAL A 280 1.20 -42.80 -35.05
CA VAL A 280 0.80 -43.44 -33.80
C VAL A 280 2.02 -43.77 -32.94
N LEU A 281 3.07 -44.38 -33.49
CA LEU A 281 4.29 -44.70 -32.72
C LEU A 281 4.95 -43.44 -32.13
N ARG A 282 5.02 -42.33 -32.88
CA ARG A 282 5.55 -41.06 -32.34
C ARG A 282 4.67 -40.48 -31.23
N ALA A 283 3.34 -40.56 -31.39
CA ALA A 283 2.42 -40.12 -30.36
C ALA A 283 2.50 -41.00 -29.10
N GLU A 284 2.63 -42.33 -29.27
CA GLU A 284 2.85 -43.28 -28.19
C GLU A 284 4.18 -43.04 -27.46
N GLU A 285 5.27 -42.77 -28.18
CA GLU A 285 6.56 -42.42 -27.56
C GLU A 285 6.48 -41.10 -26.76
N GLN A 286 5.79 -40.08 -27.29
CA GLN A 286 5.57 -38.83 -26.57
C GLN A 286 4.72 -39.04 -25.32
N SER A 287 3.63 -39.82 -25.43
CA SER A 287 2.77 -40.19 -24.31
C SER A 287 3.54 -40.99 -23.24
N ARG A 288 4.36 -41.97 -23.64
CA ARG A 288 5.22 -42.73 -22.73
C ARG A 288 6.22 -41.85 -22.00
N ARG A 289 6.85 -40.87 -22.69
CA ARG A 289 7.77 -39.92 -22.04
C ARG A 289 7.05 -39.03 -21.02
N GLN A 290 5.85 -38.55 -21.35
CA GLN A 290 5.05 -37.76 -20.41
C GLN A 290 4.61 -38.61 -19.20
N ALA A 291 4.17 -39.84 -19.44
CA ALA A 291 3.81 -40.77 -18.37
C ALA A 291 5.00 -41.06 -17.44
N ALA A 292 6.21 -41.30 -17.98
CA ALA A 292 7.41 -41.51 -17.18
C ALA A 292 7.76 -40.27 -16.32
N LEU A 293 7.67 -39.06 -16.88
CA LEU A 293 7.90 -37.83 -16.11
C LEU A 293 6.85 -37.63 -15.00
N HIS A 294 5.60 -38.00 -15.26
CA HIS A 294 4.55 -37.97 -14.25
C HIS A 294 4.77 -39.02 -13.17
N GLU A 295 5.16 -40.24 -13.55
CA GLU A 295 5.50 -41.33 -12.63
C GLU A 295 6.68 -40.93 -11.73
N ASP A 296 7.76 -40.37 -12.28
CA ASP A 296 8.90 -39.86 -11.51
C ASP A 296 8.47 -38.76 -10.52
N ARG A 297 7.58 -37.85 -10.95
CA ARG A 297 7.06 -36.81 -10.07
C ARG A 297 6.20 -37.40 -8.96
N VAL A 298 5.35 -38.38 -9.26
CA VAL A 298 4.51 -39.08 -8.28
C VAL A 298 5.39 -39.86 -7.30
N ALA A 299 6.37 -40.62 -7.77
CA ALA A 299 7.32 -41.34 -6.93
C ALA A 299 8.09 -40.40 -5.98
N ASN A 300 8.49 -39.22 -6.44
CA ASN A 300 9.12 -38.20 -5.58
C ASN A 300 8.16 -37.63 -4.53
N LEU A 301 6.88 -37.43 -4.88
CA LEU A 301 5.87 -37.00 -3.92
C LEU A 301 5.53 -38.11 -2.92
N GLU A 302 5.45 -39.36 -3.36
CA GLU A 302 5.24 -40.53 -2.51
C GLU A 302 6.42 -40.74 -1.56
N ALA A 303 7.67 -40.55 -2.01
CA ALA A 303 8.85 -40.60 -1.15
C ALA A 303 8.80 -39.52 -0.07
N ARG A 304 8.46 -38.27 -0.42
CA ARG A 304 8.28 -37.19 0.56
C ARG A 304 7.11 -37.46 1.52
N LEU A 305 6.01 -38.04 1.02
CA LEU A 305 4.88 -38.44 1.87
C LEU A 305 5.26 -39.59 2.80
N ALA A 306 6.09 -40.53 2.36
CA ALA A 306 6.62 -41.61 3.19
C ALA A 306 7.58 -41.09 4.26
N GLU A 307 8.44 -40.12 3.93
CA GLU A 307 9.30 -39.41 4.89
C GLU A 307 8.46 -38.67 5.94
N LEU A 308 7.45 -37.91 5.50
CA LEU A 308 6.53 -37.22 6.40
C LEU A 308 5.75 -38.22 7.27
N SER A 309 5.22 -39.29 6.69
CA SER A 309 4.49 -40.33 7.42
C SER A 309 5.38 -41.06 8.43
N SER A 310 6.64 -41.31 8.09
CA SER A 310 7.64 -41.85 9.01
C SER A 310 7.94 -40.88 10.15
N SER A 311 8.10 -39.59 9.85
CA SER A 311 8.33 -38.57 10.87
C SER A 311 7.14 -38.44 11.83
N VAL A 312 5.91 -38.40 11.32
CA VAL A 312 4.69 -38.39 12.12
C VAL A 312 4.56 -39.67 12.94
N GLY A 313 4.82 -40.83 12.32
CA GLY A 313 4.84 -42.11 13.03
C GLY A 313 5.88 -42.17 14.15
N ASN A 314 7.05 -41.54 13.98
CA ASN A 314 8.04 -41.43 15.05
C ASN A 314 7.56 -40.51 16.18
N TYR A 315 6.92 -39.39 15.87
CA TYR A 315 6.31 -38.51 16.88
C TYR A 315 5.17 -39.20 17.63
N ASP A 316 4.33 -39.98 16.94
CA ASP A 316 3.25 -40.74 17.58
C ASP A 316 3.78 -41.87 18.48
N ARG A 317 4.82 -42.59 18.05
CA ARG A 317 5.49 -43.58 18.90
C ARG A 317 6.10 -42.94 20.14
N LEU A 318 6.79 -41.81 19.99
CA LEU A 318 7.35 -41.08 21.12
C LEU A 318 6.26 -40.61 22.08
N ARG A 319 5.14 -40.10 21.54
CA ARG A 319 3.96 -39.72 22.33
C ARG A 319 3.35 -40.91 23.07
N HIS A 320 3.28 -42.09 22.47
CA HIS A 320 2.83 -43.31 23.14
C HIS A 320 3.79 -43.75 24.25
N GLN A 321 5.11 -43.71 24.01
CA GLN A 321 6.11 -43.97 25.04
C GLN A 321 5.98 -42.99 26.21
N ASP A 322 5.78 -41.70 25.92
CA ASP A 322 5.55 -40.68 26.93
C ASP A 322 4.26 -40.97 27.71
N GLN A 323 3.17 -41.36 27.04
CA GLN A 323 1.92 -41.75 27.71
C GLN A 323 2.06 -43.00 28.59
N GLU A 324 2.79 -44.02 28.13
CA GLU A 324 3.10 -45.22 28.91
C GLU A 324 3.97 -44.88 30.12
N SER A 325 4.97 -44.00 29.96
CA SER A 325 5.78 -43.50 31.07
C SER A 325 4.93 -42.73 32.08
N ILE A 326 3.99 -41.90 31.61
CA ILE A 326 3.05 -41.19 32.48
C ILE A 326 2.11 -42.18 33.18
N HIS A 327 1.64 -43.24 32.50
CA HIS A 327 0.77 -44.24 33.09
C HIS A 327 1.50 -45.07 34.15
N THR A 328 2.71 -45.54 33.87
CA THR A 328 3.54 -46.27 34.85
C THR A 328 3.85 -45.41 36.05
N LEU A 329 4.20 -44.13 35.85
CA LEU A 329 4.38 -43.18 36.95
C LEU A 329 3.09 -42.97 37.74
N LYS A 330 1.93 -42.82 37.07
CA LYS A 330 0.62 -42.73 37.75
C LYS A 330 0.27 -43.99 38.52
N GLN A 331 0.58 -45.17 38.00
CA GLN A 331 0.35 -46.45 38.67
C GLN A 331 1.25 -46.58 39.90
N GLN A 332 2.53 -46.25 39.79
CA GLN A 332 3.45 -46.19 40.94
C GLN A 332 2.95 -45.19 41.99
N LEU A 333 2.44 -44.02 41.56
CA LEU A 333 1.84 -43.02 42.43
C LEU A 333 0.59 -43.59 43.11
N HIS A 334 -0.27 -44.30 42.39
CA HIS A 334 -1.46 -44.94 42.93
C HIS A 334 -1.12 -46.07 43.90
N GLU A 335 -0.15 -46.93 43.59
CA GLU A 335 0.37 -47.98 44.48
C GLU A 335 0.97 -47.37 45.76
N LEU A 336 1.68 -46.24 45.64
CA LEU A 336 2.17 -45.48 46.79
C LEU A 336 1.06 -44.81 47.59
N GLN A 337 0.00 -44.36 46.92
CA GLN A 337 -1.18 -43.78 47.56
C GLN A 337 -2.04 -44.86 48.23
N GLN A 338 -2.11 -46.08 47.68
CA GLN A 338 -2.81 -47.24 48.25
C GLN A 338 -2.06 -47.81 49.45
N THR A 339 -0.73 -47.93 49.36
CA THR A 339 0.12 -48.28 50.52
C THR A 339 0.06 -47.20 51.60
N HIS A 340 -0.21 -45.95 51.23
CA HIS A 340 -0.52 -44.88 52.16
C HIS A 340 -1.89 -44.98 52.81
N CYS A 341 -2.94 -45.32 52.05
CA CYS A 341 -4.29 -45.51 52.57
C CYS A 341 -4.42 -46.75 53.47
N LEU A 342 -3.57 -47.76 53.29
CA LEU A 342 -3.47 -48.91 54.21
C LEU A 342 -2.57 -48.64 55.43
N ALA A 343 -1.81 -47.54 55.43
CA ALA A 343 -0.96 -47.11 56.53
C ALA A 343 -1.55 -45.89 57.27
N ALA A 344 -2.63 -46.18 58.00
CA ALA A 344 -3.20 -45.47 59.16
C ALA A 344 -4.00 -44.17 58.91
N PRO A 345 -5.16 -44.10 59.59
CA PRO A 345 -5.23 -43.27 60.78
C PRO A 345 -5.24 -44.11 62.06
N ALA A 346 -4.65 -43.51 63.09
CA ALA A 346 -4.41 -44.05 64.41
C ALA A 346 -5.59 -44.84 64.99
N ALA A 347 -5.24 -46.00 65.57
CA ALA A 347 -6.07 -46.73 66.51
C ALA A 347 -6.49 -45.82 67.66
N ALA A 348 -7.79 -45.59 67.75
CA ALA A 348 -8.45 -45.30 69.01
C ALA A 348 -8.37 -46.55 69.90
N LEU A 349 -7.87 -46.39 71.13
CA LEU A 349 -8.16 -47.31 72.22
C LEU A 349 -9.67 -47.22 72.52
N PRO A 350 -10.36 -48.37 72.65
CA PRO A 350 -10.71 -48.93 73.97
C PRO A 350 -10.56 -50.48 73.96
N GLY A 351 -10.17 -51.15 75.04
CA GLY A 351 -11.00 -51.42 76.23
C GLY A 351 -11.59 -52.84 76.15
N ASP A 352 -11.39 -53.63 77.21
CA ASP A 352 -11.87 -55.00 77.51
C ASP A 352 -11.12 -56.18 76.86
N GLY A 353 -10.71 -57.23 77.59
CA GLY A 353 -10.91 -57.55 78.99
C GLY A 353 -10.09 -58.79 79.36
N ASP A 354 -9.62 -58.80 80.61
CA ASP A 354 -8.92 -59.88 81.29
C ASP A 354 -9.58 -61.24 81.04
N ALA A 355 -8.96 -62.06 80.18
CA ALA A 355 -9.00 -63.50 80.37
C ALA A 355 -7.79 -63.85 81.25
N ASP A 356 -8.03 -64.05 82.54
CA ASP A 356 -7.02 -64.46 83.50
C ASP A 356 -6.23 -65.65 82.92
N ILE A 357 -4.92 -65.45 82.71
CA ILE A 357 -4.03 -66.50 82.18
C ILE A 357 -4.13 -67.76 83.06
N ALA A 358 -4.38 -67.58 84.36
CA ALA A 358 -4.65 -68.67 85.29
C ALA A 358 -5.91 -69.48 84.95
N GLY A 359 -7.02 -68.85 84.59
CA GLY A 359 -8.25 -69.53 84.17
C GLY A 359 -8.10 -70.24 82.83
N LEU A 360 -7.35 -69.66 81.90
CA LEU A 360 -7.01 -70.30 80.63
C LEU A 360 -6.08 -71.51 80.84
N VAL A 361 -5.12 -71.40 81.76
CA VAL A 361 -4.21 -72.49 82.15
C VAL A 361 -4.96 -73.62 82.85
N ASP A 362 -5.89 -73.31 83.77
CA ASP A 362 -6.72 -74.32 84.44
C ASP A 362 -7.63 -75.06 83.44
N GLU A 363 -8.19 -74.35 82.46
CA GLU A 363 -9.01 -74.95 81.41
C GLU A 363 -8.17 -75.81 80.45
N ILE A 364 -6.93 -75.39 80.13
CA ILE A 364 -5.96 -76.18 79.37
C ILE A 364 -5.52 -77.43 80.16
N VAL A 365 -5.31 -77.33 81.47
CA VAL A 365 -4.98 -78.47 82.33
C VAL A 365 -6.16 -79.44 82.42
N ARG A 366 -7.39 -78.93 82.54
CA ARG A 366 -8.63 -79.73 82.50
C ARG A 366 -8.76 -80.47 81.17
N LEU A 367 -8.56 -79.79 80.05
CA LEU A 367 -8.58 -80.38 78.71
C LEU A 367 -7.46 -81.41 78.52
N LYS A 368 -6.24 -81.16 79.02
CA LYS A 368 -5.12 -82.11 79.03
C LYS A 368 -5.41 -83.36 79.85
N GLN A 369 -6.06 -83.23 81.00
CA GLN A 369 -6.50 -84.37 81.83
C GLN A 369 -7.61 -85.18 81.15
N LEU A 370 -8.52 -84.51 80.45
CA LEU A 370 -9.59 -85.17 79.69
C LEU A 370 -9.03 -85.93 78.48
N LEU A 371 -8.08 -85.31 77.78
CA LEU A 371 -7.36 -85.88 76.64
C LEU A 371 -6.53 -87.11 77.06
N THR A 372 -5.82 -87.05 78.18
CA THR A 372 -5.07 -88.19 78.72
C THR A 372 -5.97 -89.34 79.18
N LYS A 373 -7.13 -89.05 79.81
CA LYS A 373 -8.13 -90.08 80.16
C LYS A 373 -8.79 -90.71 78.92
N ALA A 374 -9.07 -89.93 77.88
CA ALA A 374 -9.60 -90.44 76.62
C ALA A 374 -8.56 -91.30 75.87
N ASN A 375 -7.30 -90.85 75.86
CA ASN A 375 -6.18 -91.58 75.26
C ASN A 375 -5.89 -92.90 75.98
N ALA A 376 -6.14 -92.99 77.29
CA ALA A 376 -6.03 -94.24 78.06
C ALA A 376 -7.20 -95.22 77.85
N ARG A 377 -8.36 -94.76 77.35
CA ARG A 377 -9.52 -95.61 77.01
C ARG A 377 -9.56 -96.01 75.52
N ALA A 378 -8.72 -95.39 74.70
CA ALA A 378 -8.61 -95.71 73.29
C ALA A 378 -7.82 -97.03 73.10
N THR A 379 -8.25 -97.87 72.16
CA THR A 379 -7.59 -99.14 71.83
C THR A 379 -6.22 -98.97 71.14
N GLN A 380 -5.80 -97.72 70.88
CA GLN A 380 -4.44 -97.31 70.52
C GLN A 380 -4.10 -95.97 71.22
N PRO A 381 -3.14 -95.92 72.16
CA PRO A 381 -2.72 -94.67 72.77
C PRO A 381 -1.75 -93.89 71.86
N LEU A 382 -2.02 -92.62 71.62
CA LEU A 382 -1.16 -91.65 70.91
C LEU A 382 -0.17 -91.00 71.89
N ASP A 383 1.08 -90.78 71.47
CA ASP A 383 2.09 -90.13 72.32
C ASP A 383 1.89 -88.60 72.36
N LEU A 384 1.37 -88.10 73.49
CA LEU A 384 0.95 -86.71 73.68
C LEU A 384 2.12 -85.76 73.99
N SER A 385 3.36 -86.25 74.07
CA SER A 385 4.55 -85.47 74.38
C SER A 385 5.03 -84.57 73.23
N HIS A 386 4.88 -85.02 71.98
CA HIS A 386 5.31 -84.28 70.79
C HIS A 386 4.36 -83.15 70.36
N VAL A 387 3.10 -83.19 70.81
CA VAL A 387 2.09 -82.17 70.46
C VAL A 387 2.03 -81.04 71.50
N LEU A 388 2.40 -81.31 72.75
CA LEU A 388 2.36 -80.34 73.85
C LEU A 388 3.75 -79.84 74.29
N GLY A 389 4.84 -80.40 73.75
CA GLY A 389 6.21 -80.00 74.03
C GLY A 389 6.70 -78.92 73.06
N SER A 390 6.67 -77.66 73.49
CA SER A 390 7.36 -76.56 72.81
C SER A 390 8.88 -76.71 72.97
N ASN A 391 9.59 -77.06 71.89
CA ASN A 391 11.06 -77.15 71.88
C ASN A 391 11.68 -75.75 71.94
N ALA A 392 12.10 -75.31 73.13
CA ALA A 392 12.62 -73.97 73.42
C ALA A 392 13.93 -73.58 72.68
N VAL A 393 14.68 -74.55 72.12
CA VAL A 393 15.93 -74.26 71.38
C VAL A 393 15.64 -73.69 69.98
N VAL A 394 14.56 -74.12 69.33
CA VAL A 394 14.11 -73.55 68.05
C VAL A 394 13.50 -72.15 68.25
N ALA A 395 12.94 -71.89 69.44
CA ALA A 395 12.34 -70.60 69.78
C ALA A 395 13.37 -69.46 69.94
N ALA A 396 14.55 -69.70 70.53
CA ALA A 396 15.56 -68.66 70.76
C ALA A 396 16.27 -68.20 69.47
N GLU A 397 16.65 -69.13 68.58
CA GLU A 397 17.19 -68.79 67.25
C GLU A 397 16.13 -68.11 66.38
N SER A 398 14.86 -68.53 66.50
CA SER A 398 13.75 -67.84 65.82
C SER A 398 13.52 -66.42 66.35
N HIS A 399 13.82 -66.13 67.62
CA HIS A 399 13.61 -64.79 68.21
C HIS A 399 14.68 -63.78 67.76
N VAL A 400 15.96 -64.17 67.74
CA VAL A 400 17.04 -63.29 67.24
C VAL A 400 16.88 -63.06 65.73
N HIS A 401 16.47 -64.10 64.99
CA HIS A 401 16.13 -63.95 63.58
C HIS A 401 14.91 -63.04 63.38
N CYS A 402 13.91 -63.12 64.24
CA CYS A 402 12.75 -62.23 64.24
C CYS A 402 13.12 -60.77 64.56
N GLU A 403 14.03 -60.53 65.50
CA GLU A 403 14.48 -59.19 65.87
C GLU A 403 15.32 -58.54 64.74
N GLN A 404 16.20 -59.32 64.09
CA GLN A 404 16.92 -58.86 62.90
C GLN A 404 16.00 -58.62 61.71
N GLN A 405 14.98 -59.47 61.52
CA GLN A 405 13.94 -59.24 60.54
C GLN A 405 13.15 -57.96 60.86
N LEU A 406 12.78 -57.71 62.11
CA LEU A 406 12.09 -56.47 62.51
C LEU A 406 12.92 -55.22 62.25
N LEU A 407 14.21 -55.24 62.57
CA LEU A 407 15.10 -54.11 62.27
C LEU A 407 15.27 -53.89 60.76
N SER A 408 15.41 -54.96 59.96
CA SER A 408 15.46 -54.83 58.50
C SER A 408 14.13 -54.35 57.90
N LEU A 409 13.01 -54.79 58.46
CA LEU A 409 11.67 -54.31 58.11
C LEU A 409 11.49 -52.83 58.48
N GLN A 410 12.05 -52.39 59.61
CA GLN A 410 11.99 -51.01 60.04
C GLN A 410 12.83 -50.10 59.14
N GLN A 411 14.03 -50.53 58.73
CA GLN A 411 14.86 -49.82 57.75
C GLN A 411 14.20 -49.73 56.37
N THR A 412 13.60 -50.82 55.88
CA THR A 412 12.86 -50.80 54.60
C THR A 412 11.59 -49.95 54.69
N LEU A 413 10.93 -49.92 55.85
CA LEU A 413 9.78 -49.05 56.11
C LEU A 413 10.19 -47.57 56.14
N ASP A 414 11.34 -47.22 56.74
CA ASP A 414 11.82 -45.84 56.72
C ASP A 414 12.33 -45.41 55.33
N ALA A 415 12.95 -46.32 54.57
CA ALA A 415 13.34 -46.08 53.19
C ALA A 415 12.12 -45.85 52.28
N THR A 416 11.07 -46.67 52.43
CA THR A 416 9.81 -46.50 51.68
C THR A 416 9.09 -45.21 52.06
N LYS A 417 9.12 -44.78 53.34
CA LYS A 417 8.60 -43.45 53.75
C LYS A 417 9.33 -42.31 53.05
N GLN A 418 10.66 -42.35 52.98
CA GLN A 418 11.44 -41.31 52.29
C GLN A 418 11.14 -41.29 50.79
N GLN A 419 11.08 -42.45 50.15
CA GLN A 419 10.75 -42.58 48.73
C GLN A 419 9.34 -42.04 48.41
N ARG A 420 8.37 -42.31 49.29
CA ARG A 420 7.00 -41.81 49.24
C ARG A 420 6.95 -40.29 49.36
N GLN A 421 7.69 -39.71 50.29
CA GLN A 421 7.78 -38.25 50.47
C GLN A 421 8.41 -37.56 49.25
N GLN A 422 9.43 -38.18 48.62
CA GLN A 422 10.00 -37.69 47.37
C GLN A 422 9.02 -37.75 46.20
N LEU A 423 8.20 -38.80 46.13
CA LEU A 423 7.19 -38.94 45.07
C LEU A 423 6.01 -38.00 45.28
N GLU A 424 5.61 -37.71 46.52
CA GLU A 424 4.65 -36.64 46.83
C GLU A 424 5.16 -35.27 46.38
N GLN A 425 6.44 -34.93 46.66
CA GLN A 425 7.04 -33.67 46.19
C GLN A 425 7.07 -33.58 44.66
N LYS A 426 7.44 -34.67 43.97
CA LYS A 426 7.40 -34.73 42.49
C LYS A 426 5.99 -34.58 41.94
N THR A 427 5.00 -35.19 42.60
CA THR A 427 3.59 -35.10 42.21
C THR A 427 3.07 -33.67 42.37
N GLN A 428 3.42 -33.00 43.48
CA GLN A 428 3.06 -31.59 43.71
C GLN A 428 3.71 -30.68 42.65
N LEU A 429 4.99 -30.88 42.34
CA LEU A 429 5.67 -30.13 41.27
C LEU A 429 4.98 -30.35 39.91
N GLN A 430 4.65 -31.59 39.55
CA GLN A 430 3.93 -31.89 38.32
C GLN A 430 2.53 -31.26 38.29
N GLN A 431 1.79 -31.26 39.41
CA GLN A 431 0.52 -30.56 39.52
C GLN A 431 0.67 -29.05 39.30
N THR A 432 1.66 -28.40 39.90
CA THR A 432 1.91 -26.97 39.63
C THR A 432 2.28 -26.72 38.18
N HIS A 433 3.05 -27.62 37.55
CA HIS A 433 3.39 -27.50 36.14
C HIS A 433 2.16 -27.63 35.24
N ILE A 434 1.31 -28.63 35.49
CA ILE A 434 0.04 -28.81 34.78
C ILE A 434 -0.85 -27.57 34.96
N GLN A 435 -0.95 -27.02 36.17
CA GLN A 435 -1.70 -25.79 36.44
C GLN A 435 -1.15 -24.62 35.61
N THR A 436 0.17 -24.39 35.61
CA THR A 436 0.77 -23.31 34.81
C THR A 436 0.59 -23.51 33.30
N LEU A 437 0.59 -24.75 32.82
CA LEU A 437 0.28 -25.06 31.42
C LEU A 437 -1.19 -24.80 31.10
N GLN A 438 -2.12 -25.15 32.00
CA GLN A 438 -3.53 -24.84 31.86
C GLN A 438 -3.75 -23.32 31.83
N ASP A 439 -3.10 -22.56 32.70
CA ASP A 439 -3.18 -21.09 32.71
C ASP A 439 -2.61 -20.49 31.42
N LYS A 440 -1.47 -21.00 30.93
CA LYS A 440 -0.91 -20.61 29.63
C LYS A 440 -1.85 -20.90 28.47
N VAL A 441 -2.48 -22.07 28.44
CA VAL A 441 -3.47 -22.41 27.41
C VAL A 441 -4.68 -21.48 27.50
N GLN A 442 -5.16 -21.14 28.70
CA GLN A 442 -6.24 -20.17 28.86
C GLN A 442 -5.86 -18.77 28.34
N VAL A 443 -4.64 -18.29 28.63
CA VAL A 443 -4.16 -17.00 28.12
C VAL A 443 -4.01 -17.04 26.60
N LEU A 444 -3.44 -18.11 26.04
CA LEU A 444 -3.31 -18.26 24.60
C LEU A 444 -4.68 -18.28 23.91
N ASN A 445 -5.67 -18.96 24.48
CA ASN A 445 -7.03 -18.95 23.94
C ASN A 445 -7.65 -17.55 23.98
N ARG A 446 -7.48 -16.80 25.10
CA ARG A 446 -7.93 -15.40 25.17
C ARG A 446 -7.26 -14.52 24.10
N ASN A 447 -5.95 -14.68 23.91
CA ASN A 447 -5.21 -13.93 22.89
C ASN A 447 -5.67 -14.28 21.47
N ILE A 448 -6.01 -15.54 21.21
CA ILE A 448 -6.60 -15.98 19.94
C ILE A 448 -7.97 -15.33 19.75
N ASP A 449 -8.84 -15.35 20.77
CA ASP A 449 -10.16 -14.73 20.71
C ASP A 449 -10.08 -13.21 20.47
N GLU A 450 -9.14 -12.53 21.12
CA GLU A 450 -8.86 -11.10 20.93
C GLU A 450 -8.38 -10.82 19.49
N ALA A 451 -7.42 -11.60 18.99
CA ALA A 451 -6.94 -11.47 17.61
C ALA A 451 -8.05 -11.75 16.59
N GLU A 452 -8.92 -12.73 16.82
CA GLU A 452 -10.09 -12.98 15.98
C GLU A 452 -11.07 -11.80 15.97
N GLN A 453 -11.30 -11.17 17.12
CA GLN A 453 -12.15 -9.98 17.22
C GLN A 453 -11.53 -8.79 16.49
N GLU A 454 -10.24 -8.57 16.62
CA GLU A 454 -9.52 -7.52 15.89
C GLU A 454 -9.61 -7.73 14.37
N LEU A 455 -9.39 -8.96 13.89
CA LEU A 455 -9.54 -9.31 12.47
C LEU A 455 -10.98 -9.11 11.99
N LYS A 456 -11.99 -9.49 12.79
CA LYS A 456 -13.41 -9.22 12.47
C LYS A 456 -13.69 -7.72 12.36
N GLN A 457 -13.21 -6.92 13.33
CA GLN A 457 -13.37 -5.46 13.30
C GLN A 457 -12.64 -4.80 12.12
N GLN A 458 -11.44 -5.27 11.78
CA GLN A 458 -10.72 -4.80 10.59
C GLN A 458 -11.49 -5.17 9.31
N GLY A 459 -12.02 -6.39 9.22
CA GLY A 459 -12.88 -6.83 8.12
C GLY A 459 -14.12 -5.95 7.96
N ASP A 460 -14.79 -5.60 9.06
CA ASP A 460 -15.96 -4.71 9.05
C ASP A 460 -15.62 -3.27 8.65
N LYS A 461 -14.47 -2.74 9.11
CA LYS A 461 -13.95 -1.44 8.68
C LYS A 461 -13.68 -1.40 7.18
N MET A 462 -13.03 -2.43 6.63
CA MET A 462 -12.79 -2.54 5.18
C MET A 462 -14.09 -2.67 4.40
N ARG A 463 -15.07 -3.44 4.90
CA ARG A 463 -16.39 -3.56 4.28
C ARG A 463 -17.14 -2.22 4.24
N LEU A 464 -17.07 -1.45 5.32
CA LEU A 464 -17.66 -0.11 5.37
C LEU A 464 -16.95 0.88 4.44
N ALA A 465 -15.61 0.84 4.39
CA ALA A 465 -14.83 1.66 3.45
C ALA A 465 -15.21 1.36 1.99
N LEU A 466 -15.29 0.08 1.61
CA LEU A 466 -15.76 -0.33 0.28
C LEU A 466 -17.18 0.14 -0.03
N LYS A 467 -18.09 0.11 0.96
CA LYS A 467 -19.45 0.63 0.79
C LYS A 467 -19.47 2.14 0.58
N ASN A 468 -18.64 2.88 1.31
CA ASN A 468 -18.52 4.34 1.18
C ASN A 468 -17.89 4.73 -0.17
N GLU A 469 -16.84 4.04 -0.60
CA GLU A 469 -16.24 4.27 -1.93
C GLU A 469 -17.24 3.96 -3.04
N ARG A 470 -17.98 2.84 -2.96
CA ARG A 470 -19.06 2.55 -3.91
C ARG A 470 -20.12 3.67 -3.96
N ALA A 471 -20.50 4.22 -2.81
CA ALA A 471 -21.46 5.33 -2.75
C ALA A 471 -20.91 6.59 -3.42
N LYS A 472 -19.64 6.97 -3.16
CA LYS A 472 -18.98 8.11 -3.83
C LYS A 472 -18.87 7.90 -5.35
N TRP A 473 -18.57 6.69 -5.80
CA TRP A 473 -18.54 6.38 -7.24
C TRP A 473 -19.93 6.46 -7.87
N GLN A 474 -20.97 6.05 -7.15
CA GLN A 474 -22.35 6.22 -7.60
C GLN A 474 -22.75 7.70 -7.68
N GLU A 475 -22.35 8.51 -6.69
CA GLU A 475 -22.61 9.94 -6.65
C GLU A 475 -21.90 10.69 -7.78
N THR A 476 -20.58 10.47 -7.95
CA THR A 476 -19.80 11.08 -9.05
C THR A 476 -20.30 10.66 -10.43
N LYS A 477 -20.73 9.40 -10.59
CA LYS A 477 -21.41 8.94 -11.81
C LYS A 477 -22.71 9.72 -12.03
N ALA A 478 -23.54 9.87 -11.00
CA ALA A 478 -24.80 10.61 -11.09
C ALA A 478 -24.59 12.10 -11.39
N GLU A 479 -23.56 12.72 -10.82
CA GLU A 479 -23.15 14.10 -11.12
C GLU A 479 -22.75 14.25 -12.59
N LEU A 480 -21.92 13.34 -13.11
CA LEU A 480 -21.48 13.38 -14.51
C LEU A 480 -22.63 13.11 -15.50
N GLU A 481 -23.55 12.21 -15.15
CA GLU A 481 -24.81 12.00 -15.88
C GLU A 481 -25.69 13.26 -15.86
N ASN A 482 -25.75 13.97 -14.73
CA ASN A 482 -26.50 15.23 -14.64
C ASN A 482 -25.83 16.36 -15.44
N GLU A 483 -24.50 16.50 -15.39
CA GLU A 483 -23.76 17.48 -16.18
C GLU A 483 -23.95 17.27 -17.68
N THR A 484 -23.89 16.02 -18.14
CA THR A 484 -24.10 15.67 -19.55
C THR A 484 -25.54 15.95 -19.99
N ARG A 485 -26.53 15.65 -19.13
CA ARG A 485 -27.93 16.05 -19.35
C ARG A 485 -28.10 17.57 -19.41
N CYS A 486 -27.46 18.33 -18.52
CA CYS A 486 -27.52 19.79 -18.55
C CYS A 486 -26.91 20.36 -19.85
N LYS A 487 -25.73 19.89 -20.26
CA LYS A 487 -25.09 20.29 -21.53
C LYS A 487 -25.96 19.95 -22.74
N LEU A 488 -26.61 18.78 -22.73
CA LEU A 488 -27.54 18.38 -23.79
C LEU A 488 -28.74 19.31 -23.86
N ASN A 489 -29.36 19.64 -22.71
CA ASN A 489 -30.48 20.59 -22.65
C ASN A 489 -30.06 22.00 -23.13
N GLU A 490 -28.85 22.46 -22.83
CA GLU A 490 -28.32 23.74 -23.32
C GLU A 490 -28.16 23.74 -24.84
N LEU A 491 -27.59 22.67 -25.42
CA LEU A 491 -27.45 22.51 -26.86
C LEU A 491 -28.81 22.45 -27.57
N GLU A 492 -29.79 21.74 -27.00
CA GLU A 492 -31.16 21.70 -27.51
C GLU A 492 -31.80 23.09 -27.51
N GLN A 493 -31.62 23.88 -26.43
CA GLN A 493 -32.11 25.26 -26.37
C GLN A 493 -31.44 26.17 -27.39
N LEU A 494 -30.12 26.03 -27.60
CA LEU A 494 -29.40 26.81 -28.62
C LEU A 494 -29.89 26.45 -30.04
N LEU A 495 -30.10 25.16 -30.32
CA LEU A 495 -30.67 24.70 -31.58
C LEU A 495 -32.09 25.23 -31.78
N GLN A 496 -32.92 25.23 -30.73
CA GLN A 496 -34.28 25.75 -30.79
C GLN A 496 -34.29 27.27 -31.03
N LYS A 497 -33.39 28.02 -30.37
CA LYS A 497 -33.21 29.46 -30.63
C LYS A 497 -32.72 29.72 -32.05
N GLN A 498 -31.82 28.90 -32.59
CA GLN A 498 -31.37 29.02 -33.99
C GLN A 498 -32.53 28.73 -34.96
N ARG A 499 -33.34 27.70 -34.71
CA ARG A 499 -34.54 27.40 -35.49
C ARG A 499 -35.54 28.55 -35.45
N GLN A 500 -35.77 29.15 -34.27
CA GLN A 500 -36.65 30.33 -34.11
C GLN A 500 -36.11 31.54 -34.87
N ARG A 501 -34.80 31.85 -34.78
CA ARG A 501 -34.18 32.94 -35.54
C ARG A 501 -34.26 32.70 -37.04
N SER A 502 -34.02 31.47 -37.50
CA SER A 502 -34.14 31.12 -38.92
C SER A 502 -35.59 31.25 -39.41
N LEU A 503 -36.57 30.85 -38.60
CA LEU A 503 -37.98 30.98 -38.92
C LEU A 503 -38.40 32.45 -38.97
N GLN A 504 -37.96 33.28 -38.02
CA GLN A 504 -38.16 34.72 -38.05
C GLN A 504 -37.54 35.37 -39.29
N LEU A 505 -36.32 34.98 -39.68
CA LEU A 505 -35.66 35.51 -40.88
C LEU A 505 -36.40 35.08 -42.15
N LEU A 506 -36.92 33.85 -42.20
CA LEU A 506 -37.79 33.40 -43.29
C LEU A 506 -39.09 34.20 -43.33
N ASP A 507 -39.74 34.44 -42.19
CA ASP A 507 -40.96 35.25 -42.09
C ASP A 507 -40.71 36.69 -42.55
N GLU A 508 -39.58 37.30 -42.15
CA GLU A 508 -39.15 38.63 -42.61
C GLU A 508 -38.91 38.65 -44.12
N LYS A 509 -38.24 37.63 -44.67
CA LYS A 509 -38.01 37.50 -46.11
C LYS A 509 -39.31 37.27 -46.88
N GLU A 510 -40.24 36.49 -46.34
CA GLU A 510 -41.58 36.35 -46.91
C GLU A 510 -42.36 37.66 -46.87
N GLN A 511 -42.26 38.44 -45.79
CA GLN A 511 -42.87 39.76 -45.70
C GLN A 511 -42.23 40.70 -46.73
N GLU A 512 -40.91 40.69 -46.86
CA GLU A 512 -40.19 41.46 -47.88
C GLU A 512 -40.65 41.05 -49.28
N ILE A 513 -40.74 39.74 -49.59
CA ILE A 513 -41.28 39.23 -50.85
C ILE A 513 -42.72 39.68 -51.05
N LYS A 514 -43.60 39.58 -50.04
CA LYS A 514 -44.99 40.04 -50.12
C LYS A 514 -45.06 41.55 -50.36
N THR A 515 -44.21 42.35 -49.71
CA THR A 515 -44.15 43.81 -49.95
C THR A 515 -43.62 44.12 -51.35
N LEU A 516 -42.61 43.39 -51.82
CA LEU A 516 -42.08 43.52 -53.18
C LEU A 516 -43.14 43.09 -54.20
N GLN A 517 -43.83 41.97 -54.02
CA GLN A 517 -44.95 41.53 -54.84
C GLN A 517 -46.09 42.54 -54.83
N THR A 518 -46.48 43.07 -53.67
CA THR A 518 -47.51 44.11 -53.58
C THR A 518 -47.05 45.38 -54.29
N SER A 519 -45.79 45.78 -54.12
CA SER A 519 -45.21 46.93 -54.85
C SER A 519 -45.14 46.65 -56.35
N PHE A 520 -44.79 45.43 -56.75
CA PHE A 520 -44.71 44.99 -58.13
C PHE A 520 -46.09 44.89 -58.75
N GLU A 521 -47.14 44.45 -58.05
CA GLU A 521 -48.53 44.48 -58.49
C GLU A 521 -49.09 45.91 -58.54
N VAL A 522 -48.63 46.82 -57.67
CA VAL A 522 -48.94 48.25 -57.74
C VAL A 522 -48.26 48.91 -58.95
N PHE A 523 -47.04 48.49 -59.29
CA PHE A 523 -46.31 48.93 -60.49
C PHE A 523 -46.72 48.18 -61.78
N HIS A 524 -47.25 46.97 -61.65
CA HIS A 524 -47.72 46.10 -62.72
C HIS A 524 -49.14 45.62 -62.43
N LYS A 525 -50.09 46.57 -62.47
CA LYS A 525 -51.43 46.25 -62.93
C LYS A 525 -51.35 45.93 -64.44
N PRO A 526 -51.85 44.76 -64.88
CA PRO A 526 -51.56 44.21 -66.19
C PRO A 526 -52.49 44.76 -67.28
N THR A 527 -51.91 45.12 -68.43
CA THR A 527 -52.52 44.86 -69.73
C THR A 527 -51.73 43.69 -70.35
N ALA A 528 -52.36 42.52 -70.35
CA ALA A 528 -52.31 41.40 -71.30
C ALA A 528 -51.01 41.19 -72.13
N THR A 529 -50.36 40.02 -72.24
CA THR A 529 -50.85 38.69 -72.67
C THR A 529 -49.69 37.66 -72.62
N MET A 530 -49.98 36.45 -72.08
CA MET A 530 -49.65 35.05 -72.52
C MET A 530 -48.55 34.78 -73.58
N PRO A 531 -48.10 33.51 -73.79
CA PRO A 531 -47.55 32.49 -72.87
C PRO A 531 -46.32 31.74 -73.52
N LEU A 532 -45.86 30.66 -72.87
CA LEU A 532 -45.32 29.41 -73.46
C LEU A 532 -43.78 29.16 -73.43
N GLU A 533 -43.45 28.15 -72.61
CA GLU A 533 -42.47 27.05 -72.74
C GLU A 533 -40.95 27.25 -72.84
N GLY A 534 -40.24 26.30 -72.20
CA GLY A 534 -38.82 26.00 -72.42
C GLY A 534 -38.06 25.75 -71.11
N SER A 535 -38.21 24.57 -70.49
CA SER A 535 -37.23 23.47 -70.57
C SER A 535 -36.00 23.68 -69.68
N GLU A 536 -35.96 22.97 -68.53
CA GLU A 536 -34.92 21.97 -68.17
C GLU A 536 -33.62 22.61 -67.65
N GLN A 537 -32.85 22.15 -66.66
CA GLN A 537 -32.69 20.99 -65.78
C GLN A 537 -31.25 21.20 -65.17
N PHE A 538 -30.83 20.34 -64.23
CA PHE A 538 -29.41 20.09 -63.86
C PHE A 538 -28.68 21.19 -63.04
N ASN A 539 -27.93 20.92 -61.97
CA ASN A 539 -27.66 19.68 -61.24
C ASN A 539 -27.02 19.98 -59.87
N TYR A 540 -27.12 18.98 -59.00
CA TYR A 540 -26.36 18.72 -57.78
C TYR A 540 -24.83 18.84 -57.96
N SER A 541 -24.07 19.35 -56.97
CA SER A 541 -22.78 18.73 -56.58
C SER A 541 -22.20 19.27 -55.27
N SER A 542 -21.70 18.31 -54.51
CA SER A 542 -21.01 18.36 -53.21
C SER A 542 -19.66 19.10 -53.23
N ASP A 543 -19.32 19.60 -52.04
CA ASP A 543 -18.04 19.52 -51.34
C ASP A 543 -16.72 20.00 -51.96
N THR A 544 -16.03 20.78 -51.10
CA THR A 544 -14.58 20.81 -50.85
C THR A 544 -13.68 21.25 -52.00
N ASP A 545 -12.96 22.37 -51.86
CA ASP A 545 -11.66 22.38 -51.19
C ASP A 545 -11.07 23.82 -51.15
N SER A 546 -10.39 24.10 -50.04
CA SER A 546 -9.26 25.03 -49.83
C SER A 546 -9.08 26.29 -50.68
N ILE A 547 -9.16 27.46 -50.03
CA ILE A 547 -8.40 28.65 -50.44
C ILE A 547 -7.55 29.12 -49.25
N GLU A 548 -6.24 28.98 -49.44
CA GLU A 548 -5.17 29.53 -48.62
C GLU A 548 -5.14 31.07 -48.70
N VAL A 549 -4.67 31.64 -47.59
CA VAL A 549 -4.52 33.05 -47.31
C VAL A 549 -3.15 33.53 -47.79
N GLU A 550 -3.12 34.50 -48.70
CA GLU A 550 -2.14 35.60 -48.77
C GLU A 550 -2.91 36.80 -49.37
N GLY A 551 -2.91 38.03 -48.86
CA GLY A 551 -1.85 38.82 -48.28
C GLY A 551 -1.62 40.02 -49.21
N GLU A 552 -2.30 41.15 -49.01
CA GLU A 552 -1.84 42.52 -49.36
C GLU A 552 -2.86 43.61 -48.91
N PRO A 553 -2.41 44.77 -48.38
CA PRO A 553 -3.28 45.77 -47.77
C PRO A 553 -3.70 46.87 -48.76
N ALA A 554 -4.96 46.85 -49.21
CA ALA A 554 -5.54 47.92 -50.02
C ALA A 554 -6.10 49.07 -49.16
N LYS A 555 -5.50 50.25 -49.32
CA LYS A 555 -5.91 51.53 -48.72
C LYS A 555 -7.28 51.98 -49.24
N HIS A 556 -8.34 51.84 -48.45
CA HIS A 556 -9.61 52.54 -48.67
C HIS A 556 -9.80 53.65 -47.62
N LYS A 557 -9.75 54.91 -48.07
CA LYS A 557 -10.19 56.08 -47.32
C LYS A 557 -11.72 56.05 -47.18
N LEU A 558 -12.22 55.72 -45.99
CA LEU A 558 -13.62 55.91 -45.63
C LEU A 558 -13.76 57.15 -44.74
N LYS A 559 -14.58 58.10 -45.20
CA LYS A 559 -15.01 59.29 -44.44
C LYS A 559 -15.69 58.86 -43.13
N PRO A 560 -15.54 59.59 -42.02
CA PRO A 560 -16.12 59.21 -40.74
C PRO A 560 -17.63 59.49 -40.76
N LYS A 561 -18.42 58.48 -41.15
CA LYS A 561 -19.85 58.47 -40.83
C LYS A 561 -19.93 58.05 -39.36
N LYS A 562 -20.53 58.89 -38.53
CA LYS A 562 -20.74 58.63 -37.09
C LYS A 562 -21.43 57.26 -36.94
N MET A 563 -20.64 56.24 -36.62
CA MET A 563 -21.16 54.92 -36.30
C MET A 563 -21.87 55.00 -34.95
N SER A 564 -23.02 54.36 -34.88
CA SER A 564 -23.86 54.33 -33.70
C SER A 564 -23.07 53.67 -32.56
N LEU A 565 -23.19 54.22 -31.34
CA LEU A 565 -22.54 53.69 -30.12
C LEU A 565 -22.78 52.17 -29.91
N ASN A 566 -23.81 51.61 -30.55
CA ASN A 566 -24.14 50.19 -30.51
C ASN A 566 -23.18 49.29 -31.31
N GLU A 567 -22.62 49.77 -32.43
CA GLU A 567 -21.70 48.99 -33.28
C GLU A 567 -20.28 48.94 -32.70
N ASN A 568 -19.85 50.01 -32.02
CA ASN A 568 -18.57 50.05 -31.29
C ASN A 568 -18.56 49.08 -30.09
N CYS A 569 -19.72 48.85 -29.46
CA CYS A 569 -19.86 47.88 -28.37
C CYS A 569 -19.72 46.44 -28.86
N HIS A 570 -20.28 46.11 -30.03
CA HIS A 570 -20.12 44.80 -30.64
C HIS A 570 -18.70 44.54 -31.14
N MET A 571 -18.04 45.55 -31.73
CA MET A 571 -16.64 45.43 -32.14
C MET A 571 -15.70 45.24 -30.93
N LEU A 572 -15.95 45.94 -29.82
CA LEU A 572 -15.19 45.77 -28.58
C LEU A 572 -15.45 44.41 -27.93
N HIS A 573 -16.70 43.93 -27.93
CA HIS A 573 -17.05 42.60 -27.42
C HIS A 573 -16.37 41.50 -28.25
N TYR A 574 -16.39 41.61 -29.58
CA TYR A 574 -15.71 40.68 -30.47
C TYR A 574 -14.19 40.69 -30.27
N ALA A 575 -13.57 41.87 -30.13
CA ALA A 575 -12.14 41.98 -29.81
C ALA A 575 -11.79 41.36 -28.45
N ASN A 576 -12.66 41.53 -27.45
CA ASN A 576 -12.50 40.91 -26.13
C ASN A 576 -12.69 39.38 -26.18
N GLU A 577 -13.65 38.88 -26.96
CA GLU A 577 -13.82 37.45 -27.20
C GLU A 577 -12.61 36.83 -27.92
N LEU A 578 -12.05 37.52 -28.92
CA LEU A 578 -10.80 37.11 -29.58
C LEU A 578 -9.65 37.06 -28.59
N ALA A 579 -9.47 38.09 -27.77
CA ALA A 579 -8.43 38.11 -26.74
C ALA A 579 -8.60 36.97 -25.72
N ARG A 580 -9.83 36.63 -25.33
CA ARG A 580 -10.11 35.47 -24.47
C ARG A 580 -9.75 34.16 -25.14
N LYS A 581 -10.14 33.99 -26.41
CA LYS A 581 -9.77 32.80 -27.21
C LYS A 581 -8.26 32.68 -27.37
N ASP A 582 -7.54 33.79 -27.59
CA ASP A 582 -6.08 33.79 -27.71
C ASP A 582 -5.39 33.42 -26.40
N ILE A 583 -5.91 33.90 -25.26
CA ILE A 583 -5.43 33.51 -23.92
C ILE A 583 -5.72 32.02 -23.67
N GLU A 584 -6.89 31.54 -24.02
CA GLU A 584 -7.28 30.14 -23.87
C GLU A 584 -6.42 29.23 -24.76
N ILE A 585 -6.22 29.58 -26.04
CA ILE A 585 -5.33 28.86 -26.95
C ILE A 585 -3.90 28.87 -26.41
N SER A 586 -3.42 30.00 -25.87
CA SER A 586 -2.09 30.09 -25.26
C SER A 586 -1.98 29.23 -24.00
N ALA A 587 -3.02 29.18 -23.17
CA ALA A 587 -3.09 28.32 -21.98
C ALA A 587 -3.13 26.84 -22.36
N LEU A 588 -3.94 26.45 -23.35
CA LEU A 588 -4.03 25.10 -23.89
C LEU A 588 -2.70 24.66 -24.53
N ARG A 589 -2.01 25.53 -25.26
CA ARG A 589 -0.68 25.26 -25.81
C ARG A 589 0.36 25.05 -24.71
N LYS A 590 0.35 25.87 -23.64
CA LYS A 590 1.23 25.68 -22.48
C LYS A 590 0.93 24.35 -21.78
N SER A 591 -0.34 24.04 -21.55
CA SER A 591 -0.79 22.78 -20.93
C SER A 591 -0.37 21.57 -21.77
N LYS A 592 -0.52 21.65 -23.10
CA LYS A 592 -0.05 20.63 -24.05
C LYS A 592 1.46 20.44 -23.93
N TYR A 593 2.23 21.54 -23.97
CA TYR A 593 3.69 21.47 -23.86
C TYR A 593 4.14 20.85 -22.52
N THR A 594 3.49 21.21 -21.40
CA THR A 594 3.78 20.61 -20.11
C THR A 594 3.44 19.12 -20.09
N ALA A 595 2.30 18.71 -20.67
CA ALA A 595 1.92 17.31 -20.77
C ALA A 595 2.92 16.51 -21.64
N GLU A 596 3.31 17.05 -22.79
CA GLU A 596 4.33 16.44 -23.66
C GLU A 596 5.69 16.34 -22.97
N ALA A 597 6.11 17.36 -22.21
CA ALA A 597 7.35 17.32 -21.43
C ALA A 597 7.30 16.25 -20.34
N THR A 598 6.17 16.12 -19.63
CA THR A 598 5.98 15.05 -18.64
C THR A 598 5.98 13.67 -19.28
N LEU A 599 5.41 13.53 -20.48
CA LEU A 599 5.42 12.27 -21.23
C LEU A 599 6.83 11.90 -21.67
N ARG A 600 7.61 12.84 -22.22
CA ARG A 600 9.01 12.61 -22.59
C ARG A 600 9.86 12.19 -21.38
N LYS A 601 9.67 12.85 -20.24
CA LYS A 601 10.34 12.47 -18.99
C LYS A 601 9.94 11.07 -18.53
N ALA A 602 8.64 10.75 -18.53
CA ALA A 602 8.16 9.42 -18.16
C ALA A 602 8.68 8.32 -19.10
N ILE A 603 8.80 8.61 -20.41
CA ILE A 603 9.41 7.68 -21.37
C ILE A 603 10.90 7.48 -21.06
N GLN A 604 11.63 8.56 -20.77
CA GLN A 604 13.05 8.46 -20.38
C GLN A 604 13.23 7.63 -19.11
N ASP A 605 12.45 7.93 -18.06
CA ASP A 605 12.48 7.21 -16.78
C ASP A 605 12.12 5.71 -16.97
N LYS A 606 11.19 5.41 -17.89
CA LYS A 606 10.84 4.02 -18.25
C LYS A 606 12.00 3.33 -18.96
N VAL A 607 12.67 4.00 -19.90
CA VAL A 607 13.80 3.41 -20.64
C VAL A 607 14.98 3.14 -19.70
N THR A 608 15.30 4.06 -18.79
CA THR A 608 16.36 3.84 -17.80
C THR A 608 16.02 2.71 -16.84
N ALA A 609 14.79 2.67 -16.32
CA ALA A 609 14.34 1.56 -15.49
C ALA A 609 14.36 0.22 -16.23
N GLN A 610 14.00 0.21 -17.53
CA GLN A 610 14.13 -0.98 -18.36
C GLN A 610 15.58 -1.41 -18.51
N GLN A 611 16.51 -0.49 -18.81
CA GLN A 611 17.94 -0.80 -18.90
C GLN A 611 18.47 -1.42 -17.61
N GLU A 612 18.17 -0.82 -16.45
CA GLU A 612 18.57 -1.37 -15.14
C GLU A 612 17.99 -2.77 -14.90
N MET A 613 16.77 -3.05 -15.37
CA MET A 613 16.19 -4.39 -15.25
C MET A 613 16.85 -5.39 -16.20
N HIS A 614 17.22 -4.97 -17.42
CA HIS A 614 17.97 -5.84 -18.34
C HIS A 614 19.35 -6.18 -17.77
N GLU A 615 20.08 -5.20 -17.23
CA GLU A 615 21.38 -5.42 -16.57
C GLU A 615 21.26 -6.40 -15.37
N LYS A 616 20.19 -6.28 -14.58
CA LYS A 616 19.91 -7.22 -13.49
C LYS A 616 19.59 -8.62 -13.99
N ILE A 617 18.81 -8.74 -15.08
CA ILE A 617 18.51 -10.03 -15.71
C ILE A 617 19.80 -10.66 -16.21
N GLU A 618 20.65 -9.92 -16.93
CA GLU A 618 21.95 -10.42 -17.41
C GLU A 618 22.83 -10.88 -16.24
N CYS A 619 22.93 -10.10 -15.16
CA CYS A 619 23.68 -10.51 -13.96
C CYS A 619 23.12 -11.78 -13.31
N LEU A 620 21.79 -11.95 -13.27
CA LEU A 620 21.14 -13.13 -12.71
C LEU A 620 21.30 -14.34 -13.62
N GLU A 621 21.21 -14.17 -14.93
CA GLU A 621 21.49 -15.20 -15.93
C GLU A 621 22.93 -15.68 -15.81
N GLU A 622 23.91 -14.77 -15.69
CA GLU A 622 25.31 -15.14 -15.44
C GLU A 622 25.49 -15.91 -14.12
N GLN A 623 24.77 -15.54 -13.06
CA GLN A 623 24.80 -16.26 -11.78
C GLN A 623 24.17 -17.64 -11.90
N VAL A 624 23.04 -17.76 -12.59
CA VAL A 624 22.39 -19.05 -12.86
C VAL A 624 23.33 -19.93 -13.66
N ASP A 625 23.88 -19.45 -14.77
CA ASP A 625 24.86 -20.16 -15.59
C ASP A 625 26.07 -20.62 -14.76
N ARG A 626 26.59 -19.76 -13.88
CA ARG A 626 27.68 -20.12 -12.97
C ARG A 626 27.26 -21.25 -12.01
N LEU A 627 26.07 -21.16 -11.43
CA LEU A 627 25.53 -22.22 -10.55
C LEU A 627 25.27 -23.51 -11.32
N GLU A 628 24.83 -23.43 -12.57
CA GLU A 628 24.65 -24.58 -13.45
C GLU A 628 25.97 -25.30 -13.72
N ARG A 629 27.03 -24.54 -14.02
CA ARG A 629 28.39 -25.06 -14.14
C ARG A 629 28.90 -25.67 -12.82
N CYS A 630 28.45 -25.17 -11.66
CA CYS A 630 28.80 -25.73 -10.36
C CYS A 630 27.98 -26.97 -9.94
N LYS A 631 26.99 -27.42 -10.74
CA LYS A 631 26.14 -28.58 -10.38
C LYS A 631 26.93 -29.90 -10.31
N THR A 632 27.97 -30.07 -11.12
CA THR A 632 28.84 -31.24 -11.07
C THR A 632 30.06 -30.96 -10.20
N ARG A 633 30.57 -31.99 -9.49
CA ARG A 633 31.79 -31.87 -8.67
C ARG A 633 32.99 -31.40 -9.51
N GLU A 634 33.08 -31.87 -10.75
CA GLU A 634 34.12 -31.47 -11.70
C GLU A 634 33.94 -30.01 -12.16
N GLY A 635 32.70 -29.55 -12.36
CA GLY A 635 32.41 -28.17 -12.73
C GLY A 635 32.64 -27.17 -11.59
N ALA A 636 32.33 -27.54 -10.34
CA ALA A 636 32.67 -26.76 -9.15
C ALA A 636 34.20 -26.64 -8.97
N ASN A 637 34.94 -27.73 -9.20
CA ASN A 637 36.40 -27.73 -9.19
C ASN A 637 36.98 -26.82 -10.29
N LEU A 638 36.37 -26.80 -11.49
CA LEU A 638 36.79 -25.93 -12.60
C LEU A 638 36.51 -24.44 -12.32
N GLU A 639 35.37 -24.08 -11.73
CA GLU A 639 35.07 -22.69 -11.34
C GLU A 639 35.99 -22.20 -10.21
N TYR A 640 36.30 -23.07 -9.24
CA TYR A 640 37.33 -22.79 -8.23
C TYR A 640 38.70 -22.59 -8.89
N LEU A 641 39.10 -23.49 -9.80
CA LEU A 641 40.35 -23.39 -10.53
C LEU A 641 40.44 -22.11 -11.35
N LYS A 642 39.35 -21.70 -12.03
CA LYS A 642 39.25 -20.43 -12.76
C LYS A 642 39.50 -19.24 -11.83
N ASN A 643 38.90 -19.21 -10.64
CA ASN A 643 39.10 -18.14 -9.67
C ASN A 643 40.53 -18.12 -9.11
N VAL A 644 41.12 -19.29 -8.86
CA VAL A 644 42.51 -19.41 -8.39
C VAL A 644 43.49 -18.97 -9.49
N ILE A 645 43.25 -19.31 -10.75
CA ILE A 645 44.07 -18.88 -11.90
C ILE A 645 43.96 -17.36 -12.11
N ILE A 646 42.74 -16.80 -12.08
CA ILE A 646 42.55 -15.34 -12.18
C ILE A 646 43.28 -14.64 -11.02
N SER A 647 43.14 -15.16 -9.79
CA SER A 647 43.84 -14.63 -8.62
C SER A 647 45.36 -14.76 -8.75
N PHE A 648 45.87 -15.87 -9.30
CA PHE A 648 47.28 -16.06 -9.58
C PHE A 648 47.84 -15.05 -10.60
N ILE A 649 47.06 -14.69 -11.62
CA ILE A 649 47.44 -13.69 -12.64
C ILE A 649 47.43 -12.27 -12.04
N VAL A 650 46.42 -11.93 -11.24
CA VAL A 650 46.24 -10.59 -10.67
C VAL A 650 47.18 -10.32 -9.50
N THR A 651 47.48 -11.35 -8.70
CA THR A 651 48.36 -11.24 -7.53
C THR A 651 49.78 -10.92 -7.97
N ARG A 652 50.41 -9.91 -7.37
CA ARG A 652 51.80 -9.51 -7.65
C ARG A 652 52.82 -10.12 -6.69
N ASP A 653 52.35 -10.64 -5.56
CA ASP A 653 53.17 -11.25 -4.51
C ASP A 653 53.61 -12.67 -4.88
N VAL A 654 54.86 -13.01 -4.56
CA VAL A 654 55.48 -14.30 -4.89
C VAL A 654 54.94 -15.41 -3.97
N ASP A 655 54.71 -15.10 -2.70
CA ASP A 655 54.17 -16.05 -1.73
C ASP A 655 52.69 -16.34 -2.00
N GLY A 656 51.91 -15.30 -2.30
CA GLY A 656 50.53 -15.44 -2.79
C GLY A 656 50.44 -16.27 -4.08
N LYS A 657 51.35 -16.05 -5.05
CA LYS A 657 51.42 -16.88 -6.27
C LYS A 657 51.75 -18.33 -5.97
N ARG A 658 52.69 -18.59 -5.05
CA ARG A 658 53.04 -19.96 -4.65
C ARG A 658 51.88 -20.68 -3.97
N HIS A 659 51.12 -19.98 -3.12
CA HIS A 659 49.92 -20.52 -2.49
C HIS A 659 48.83 -20.87 -3.51
N MET A 660 48.54 -19.96 -4.45
CA MET A 660 47.56 -20.20 -5.53
C MET A 660 48.02 -21.34 -6.46
N LEU A 661 49.32 -21.46 -6.73
CA LEU A 661 49.89 -22.54 -7.53
C LEU A 661 49.77 -23.91 -6.85
N ASN A 662 49.95 -23.97 -5.53
CA ASN A 662 49.70 -25.19 -4.76
C ASN A 662 48.22 -25.59 -4.82
N ALA A 663 47.30 -24.61 -4.78
CA ALA A 663 45.87 -24.86 -4.96
C ALA A 663 45.53 -25.36 -6.38
N ILE A 664 46.15 -24.80 -7.43
CA ILE A 664 46.04 -25.30 -8.82
C ILE A 664 46.53 -26.74 -8.93
N SER A 665 47.70 -27.02 -8.34
CA SER A 665 48.32 -28.36 -8.33
C SER A 665 47.46 -29.40 -7.63
N ALA A 666 46.77 -29.02 -6.55
CA ALA A 666 45.89 -29.90 -5.80
C ALA A 666 44.60 -30.23 -6.59
N VAL A 667 44.06 -29.27 -7.34
CA VAL A 667 42.84 -29.46 -8.14
C VAL A 667 43.13 -30.25 -9.42
N LEU A 668 44.27 -30.02 -10.06
CA LEU A 668 44.70 -30.71 -11.29
C LEU A 668 45.48 -32.02 -11.05
N GLN A 669 45.72 -32.38 -9.79
CA GLN A 669 46.42 -33.61 -9.38
C GLN A 669 47.80 -33.79 -10.05
N PHE A 670 48.64 -32.75 -10.03
CA PHE A 670 49.99 -32.86 -10.57
C PHE A 670 50.82 -33.91 -9.84
N THR A 671 51.66 -34.60 -10.59
CA THR A 671 52.60 -35.57 -10.05
C THR A 671 53.73 -34.87 -9.29
N ASN A 672 54.35 -35.57 -8.34
CA ASN A 672 55.45 -35.01 -7.55
C ASN A 672 56.62 -34.51 -8.41
N ALA A 673 56.88 -35.14 -9.57
CA ALA A 673 57.91 -34.71 -10.51
C ALA A 673 57.58 -33.37 -11.21
N GLU A 674 56.32 -33.17 -11.58
CA GLU A 674 55.83 -31.92 -12.16
C GLU A 674 55.86 -30.79 -11.12
N MET A 675 55.47 -31.08 -9.87
CA MET A 675 55.50 -30.11 -8.78
C MET A 675 56.93 -29.64 -8.45
N ILE A 676 57.92 -30.53 -8.51
CA ILE A 676 59.34 -30.18 -8.32
C ILE A 676 59.83 -29.27 -9.46
N THR A 677 59.46 -29.58 -10.71
CA THR A 677 59.84 -28.80 -11.89
C THR A 677 59.26 -27.38 -11.84
N ILE A 678 58.00 -27.24 -11.44
CA ILE A 678 57.30 -25.96 -11.31
C ILE A 678 57.90 -25.11 -10.17
N ASN A 679 58.17 -25.70 -9.00
CA ASN A 679 58.81 -24.99 -7.89
C ASN A 679 60.25 -24.53 -8.25
N ALA A 680 60.99 -25.34 -9.00
CA ALA A 680 62.33 -24.97 -9.48
C ALA A 680 62.31 -23.79 -10.48
N ALA A 681 61.25 -23.66 -11.28
CA ALA A 681 61.05 -22.52 -12.18
C ALA A 681 60.71 -21.23 -11.42
N PHE A 682 59.99 -21.32 -10.30
CA PHE A 682 59.64 -20.17 -9.45
C PHE A 682 60.82 -19.65 -8.60
N GLN A 683 61.79 -20.50 -8.28
CA GLN A 683 63.01 -20.13 -7.54
C GLN A 683 64.12 -19.52 -8.43
N LYS A 684 63.98 -19.57 -9.76
CA LYS A 684 64.98 -19.09 -10.73
C LYS A 684 64.78 -17.63 -11.19
N LYS A 685 63.86 -16.90 -10.56
CA LYS A 685 63.70 -15.45 -10.68
C LYS A 685 63.74 -14.84 -9.29
#